data_AF-L7LN13-F1
#
_entry.id   AF-L7LN13-F1
#
_cell.length_a   1.000
_cell.length_b   1.000
_cell.length_c   1.000
_cell.angle_alpha   90.00
_cell.angle_beta   90.00
_cell.angle_gamma   90.00
#
_symmetry.space_group_name_H-M   'P 1'
#
loop_
_entity.id
_entity.type
_entity.pdbx_description
1 polymer ?
#
loop_
_entity_poly.entity_id
_entity_poly.type
_entity_poly.pdbx_seq_one_letter_code
_entity_poly.pdbx_strand_id
1 'polypeptide(L)'
;MEVVNRFDRRVEVIENLFITMHDGTRLAARVWMPEDANSEPVPAVLEYLPYRKRDDTRERDSLHHPYIAGHGYASVRVDIRGTGDSDGVLRDEYLPSEQEDACEVIAWLAEQPWCDGNVGMMGISWGGFNSLHVAARRPPALRAIISASATDDLYVDNMHYMGGCLLSDNLSEATVMFVNNSLPPDPDIVGPRWREMWRERLEGSGLWAAEWIEHQHRDDYWKRASVSEDYSQIQVPVMSVGGWADGYTNAIFRLLENLDVPRKGLIGPWGHKYPHLGVPGPAIDFLNETVRWWDHWLKGIDNGAMDGPMLRAWMQDSIAPNPAYDERPGRWVGEDSWPSSRIDDHEYVLTRYTLDDFVDSTEVRPRPLAILSPLSVGGSGGKWASYAATPDLPTDQRDEDGGALVFETEPMAHDMEILGRPTLTAAVEADKPVAQIAARLSDIAPNGEATRITYGLCNLTHRNSSAAPEPLEPGTKYRIDVELNGLAQRLPAGHRLRLSLSTSYFPLAWPPPEPATVTVYTGESRLSVPVRPPRDADALLKDLGTPKSAPPMARRNLESGRHHWRTTRDLAFGTTTLEIEDDQGTTLIEETDTAVTRSATEWFEYRNNDVTSARGTTRTVRRVERGDWRIEVKTHTVLSSTSNEFILTAELDAYELDDRGSRRVYAESWDRRIPRRLV
;
A
#
# COMPACT_ATOMS: atom_id res chain seq x y z
N MET A 1 9.24 -19.92 9.16
CA MET A 1 7.83 -20.06 9.56
C MET A 1 7.59 -21.49 10.02
N GLU A 2 7.01 -21.67 11.20
CA GLU A 2 6.63 -22.97 11.78
C GLU A 2 5.21 -23.35 11.35
N VAL A 3 5.01 -24.60 10.93
CA VAL A 3 3.70 -25.09 10.48
C VAL A 3 2.99 -25.82 11.62
N VAL A 4 1.82 -25.31 12.03
CA VAL A 4 0.97 -25.92 13.05
C VAL A 4 0.04 -26.94 12.39
N ASN A 5 0.33 -28.23 12.62
CA ASN A 5 -0.37 -29.35 11.99
C ASN A 5 -1.54 -29.90 12.81
N ARG A 6 -1.68 -29.47 14.07
CA ARG A 6 -2.72 -29.92 14.99
C ARG A 6 -3.23 -28.75 15.79
N PHE A 7 -4.54 -28.55 15.75
CA PHE A 7 -5.27 -27.60 16.58
C PHE A 7 -6.14 -28.36 17.57
N ASP A 8 -6.50 -27.72 18.68
CA ASP A 8 -7.33 -28.33 19.72
C ASP A 8 -8.75 -28.64 19.21
N ARG A 9 -9.25 -27.81 18.28
CA ARG A 9 -10.51 -28.05 17.56
C ARG A 9 -10.24 -28.43 16.11
N ARG A 10 -10.93 -29.47 15.63
CA ARG A 10 -10.89 -29.86 14.22
C ARG A 10 -11.65 -28.84 13.39
N VAL A 11 -11.11 -28.51 12.22
CA VAL A 11 -11.65 -27.49 11.32
C VAL A 11 -12.34 -28.17 10.14
N GLU A 12 -13.61 -27.84 9.94
CA GLU A 12 -14.33 -28.11 8.70
C GLU A 12 -14.14 -26.93 7.72
N VAL A 13 -14.06 -27.24 6.43
CA VAL A 13 -13.96 -26.24 5.36
C VAL A 13 -15.18 -26.35 4.45
N ILE A 14 -15.95 -25.27 4.37
CA ILE A 14 -17.00 -25.10 3.37
C ILE A 14 -16.38 -24.36 2.19
N GLU A 15 -16.13 -25.09 1.10
CA GLU A 15 -15.44 -24.56 -0.09
C GLU A 15 -16.18 -23.39 -0.74
N ASN A 16 -17.51 -23.44 -0.75
CA ASN A 16 -18.35 -22.33 -1.19
C ASN A 16 -19.71 -22.31 -0.50
N LEU A 17 -20.10 -21.13 -0.03
CA LEU A 17 -21.44 -20.80 0.43
C LEU A 17 -21.88 -19.50 -0.25
N PHE A 18 -23.15 -19.37 -0.58
CA PHE A 18 -23.71 -18.10 -1.05
C PHE A 18 -24.44 -17.38 0.09
N ILE A 19 -24.08 -16.12 0.32
CA ILE A 19 -24.80 -15.20 1.19
C ILE A 19 -25.67 -14.32 0.29
N THR A 20 -26.99 -14.38 0.44
CA THR A 20 -27.94 -13.60 -0.36
C THR A 20 -28.21 -12.26 0.32
N MET A 21 -27.84 -11.17 -0.35
CA MET A 21 -28.11 -9.80 0.08
C MET A 21 -29.60 -9.47 -0.06
N HIS A 22 -30.06 -8.37 0.53
CA HIS A 22 -31.47 -7.97 0.48
C HIS A 22 -32.00 -7.78 -0.96
N ASP A 23 -31.14 -7.38 -1.89
CA ASP A 23 -31.46 -7.15 -3.30
C ASP A 23 -31.48 -8.44 -4.16
N GLY A 24 -31.19 -9.59 -3.55
CA GLY A 24 -31.12 -10.90 -4.20
C GLY A 24 -29.75 -11.25 -4.78
N THR A 25 -28.77 -10.35 -4.72
CA THR A 25 -27.39 -10.62 -5.12
C THR A 25 -26.77 -11.65 -4.21
N ARG A 26 -26.06 -12.63 -4.78
CA ARG A 26 -25.36 -13.65 -3.99
C ARG A 26 -23.87 -13.35 -3.94
N LEU A 27 -23.35 -13.24 -2.73
CA LEU A 27 -21.92 -13.13 -2.48
C LEU A 27 -21.36 -14.51 -2.12
N ALA A 28 -20.27 -14.90 -2.77
CA ALA A 28 -19.61 -16.17 -2.57
C ALA A 28 -18.62 -16.10 -1.41
N ALA A 29 -18.76 -17.02 -0.46
CA ALA A 29 -17.93 -17.12 0.73
C ALA A 29 -17.24 -18.49 0.81
N ARG A 30 -16.01 -18.52 1.32
CA ARG A 30 -15.34 -19.73 1.81
C ARG A 30 -15.26 -19.64 3.33
N VAL A 31 -15.58 -20.73 4.02
CA VAL A 31 -15.70 -20.74 5.49
C VAL A 31 -14.80 -21.84 6.06
N TRP A 32 -14.07 -21.48 7.11
CA TRP A 32 -13.32 -22.40 7.97
C TRP A 32 -13.87 -22.25 9.38
N MET A 33 -14.36 -23.33 9.98
CA MET A 33 -14.92 -23.27 11.33
C MET A 33 -14.72 -24.59 12.09
N PRO A 34 -14.75 -24.58 13.43
CA PRO A 34 -14.75 -25.80 14.22
C PRO A 34 -15.90 -26.75 13.84
N GLU A 35 -15.63 -28.05 13.73
CA GLU A 35 -16.65 -29.08 13.44
C GLU A 35 -17.82 -29.06 14.43
N ASP A 36 -17.55 -28.65 15.67
CA ASP A 36 -18.50 -28.56 16.79
C ASP A 36 -19.16 -27.18 16.92
N ALA A 37 -18.94 -26.25 15.99
CA ALA A 37 -19.48 -24.88 16.05
C ALA A 37 -21.02 -24.83 16.08
N ASN A 38 -21.72 -25.80 15.48
CA ASN A 38 -23.20 -25.85 15.55
C ASN A 38 -23.73 -26.26 16.94
N SER A 39 -22.93 -26.99 17.73
CA SER A 39 -23.28 -27.34 19.12
C SER A 39 -22.70 -26.36 20.14
N GLU A 40 -21.56 -25.77 19.82
CA GLU A 40 -20.85 -24.77 20.62
C GLU A 40 -20.52 -23.56 19.73
N PRO A 41 -21.48 -22.63 19.54
CA PRO A 41 -21.31 -21.46 18.67
C PRO A 41 -20.06 -20.66 19.02
N VAL A 42 -19.42 -20.12 17.98
CA VAL A 42 -18.16 -19.38 18.08
C VAL A 42 -18.29 -18.00 17.46
N PRO A 43 -17.45 -17.02 17.83
CA PRO A 43 -17.40 -15.76 17.12
C PRO A 43 -16.91 -15.94 15.68
N ALA A 44 -17.36 -15.07 14.78
CA ALA A 44 -16.94 -15.04 13.38
C ALA A 44 -15.84 -14.00 13.14
N VAL A 45 -14.94 -14.28 12.19
CA VAL A 45 -13.91 -13.34 11.70
C VAL A 45 -14.06 -13.20 10.19
N LEU A 46 -14.44 -12.02 9.73
CA LEU A 46 -14.69 -11.70 8.32
C LEU A 46 -13.44 -11.10 7.65
N GLU A 47 -13.10 -11.60 6.46
CA GLU A 47 -12.23 -10.92 5.49
C GLU A 47 -12.98 -10.71 4.17
N TYR A 48 -13.13 -9.44 3.76
CA TYR A 48 -14.02 -8.99 2.68
C TYR A 48 -13.26 -8.09 1.70
N LEU A 49 -12.95 -8.61 0.51
CA LEU A 49 -12.07 -7.97 -0.49
C LEU A 49 -12.24 -8.61 -1.90
N PRO A 50 -11.80 -7.94 -3.00
CA PRO A 50 -12.06 -8.35 -4.38
C PRO A 50 -11.10 -9.40 -4.95
N TYR A 51 -10.06 -9.75 -4.20
CA TYR A 51 -9.04 -10.71 -4.63
C TYR A 51 -9.55 -12.15 -4.43
N ARG A 52 -10.01 -12.71 -5.54
CA ARG A 52 -10.66 -14.02 -5.75
C ARG A 52 -10.20 -15.13 -4.80
N LYS A 53 -11.14 -15.70 -4.03
CA LYS A 53 -10.88 -16.76 -3.02
C LYS A 53 -10.51 -18.15 -3.60
N ARG A 54 -10.83 -18.42 -4.87
CA ARG A 54 -10.58 -19.74 -5.52
C ARG A 54 -9.23 -19.84 -6.21
N ASP A 55 -8.57 -18.73 -6.49
CA ASP A 55 -7.28 -18.72 -7.19
C ASP A 55 -6.29 -17.73 -6.55
N ASP A 56 -6.55 -16.43 -6.64
CA ASP A 56 -5.60 -15.36 -6.30
C ASP A 56 -5.14 -15.41 -4.84
N THR A 57 -6.05 -15.19 -3.89
CA THR A 57 -5.71 -15.17 -2.45
C THR A 57 -5.70 -16.55 -1.82
N ARG A 58 -6.07 -17.60 -2.57
CA ARG A 58 -6.29 -18.96 -2.03
C ARG A 58 -5.09 -19.48 -1.24
N GLU A 59 -3.86 -19.25 -1.71
CA GLU A 59 -2.64 -19.69 -1.03
C GLU A 59 -2.50 -19.02 0.33
N ARG A 60 -2.59 -17.69 0.38
CA ARG A 60 -2.53 -16.92 1.62
C ARG A 60 -3.64 -17.35 2.58
N ASP A 61 -4.86 -17.45 2.06
CA ASP A 61 -6.06 -17.83 2.82
C ASP A 61 -5.94 -19.21 3.46
N SER A 62 -5.22 -20.15 2.81
CA SER A 62 -4.94 -21.48 3.37
C SER A 62 -4.04 -21.46 4.62
N LEU A 63 -3.31 -20.37 4.85
CA LEU A 63 -2.39 -20.23 5.99
C LEU A 63 -3.07 -19.64 7.22
N HIS A 64 -3.81 -18.55 7.07
CA HIS A 64 -4.34 -17.80 8.22
C HIS A 64 -5.76 -18.22 8.63
N HIS A 65 -6.67 -18.49 7.70
CA HIS A 65 -8.05 -18.81 8.07
C HIS A 65 -8.18 -20.15 8.82
N PRO A 66 -7.52 -21.26 8.41
CA PRO A 66 -7.56 -22.49 9.20
C PRO A 66 -6.88 -22.34 10.56
N TYR A 67 -5.83 -21.50 10.65
CA TYR A 67 -5.18 -21.22 11.92
C TYR A 67 -6.12 -20.52 12.89
N ILE A 68 -6.80 -19.47 12.43
CA ILE A 68 -7.81 -18.75 13.22
C ILE A 68 -8.95 -19.72 13.60
N ALA A 69 -9.45 -20.50 12.64
CA ALA A 69 -10.54 -21.44 12.90
C ALA A 69 -10.18 -22.52 13.92
N GLY A 70 -8.96 -23.06 13.86
CA GLY A 70 -8.43 -24.03 14.82
C GLY A 70 -8.36 -23.51 16.26
N HIS A 71 -8.35 -22.19 16.45
CA HIS A 71 -8.42 -21.52 17.76
C HIS A 71 -9.86 -21.14 18.18
N GLY A 72 -10.87 -21.74 17.55
CA GLY A 72 -12.27 -21.62 17.96
C GLY A 72 -12.97 -20.37 17.42
N TYR A 73 -12.84 -20.13 16.11
CA TYR A 73 -13.49 -19.04 15.39
C TYR A 73 -14.10 -19.56 14.08
N ALA A 74 -15.19 -18.96 13.61
CA ALA A 74 -15.63 -19.15 12.23
C ALA A 74 -14.96 -18.09 11.35
N SER A 75 -13.92 -18.48 10.61
CA SER A 75 -13.21 -17.58 9.71
C SER A 75 -13.88 -17.60 8.33
N VAL A 76 -14.28 -16.43 7.83
CA VAL A 76 -15.12 -16.29 6.62
C VAL A 76 -14.45 -15.34 5.63
N ARG A 77 -14.15 -15.84 4.44
CA ARG A 77 -13.59 -15.08 3.33
C ARG A 77 -14.65 -14.87 2.26
N VAL A 78 -14.98 -13.62 1.94
CA VAL A 78 -16.05 -13.27 0.99
C VAL A 78 -15.50 -12.54 -0.23
N ASP A 79 -15.75 -13.06 -1.42
CA ASP A 79 -15.55 -12.30 -2.66
C ASP A 79 -16.61 -11.19 -2.71
N ILE A 80 -16.18 -9.93 -2.80
CA ILE A 80 -17.15 -8.81 -2.85
C ILE A 80 -17.96 -8.86 -4.15
N ARG A 81 -19.07 -8.13 -4.16
CA ARG A 81 -19.96 -8.00 -5.32
C ARG A 81 -19.17 -7.77 -6.62
N GLY A 82 -19.46 -8.60 -7.62
CA GLY A 82 -18.85 -8.53 -8.94
C GLY A 82 -17.44 -9.10 -9.09
N THR A 83 -16.91 -9.75 -8.05
CA THR A 83 -15.59 -10.37 -8.08
C THR A 83 -15.67 -11.86 -7.77
N GLY A 84 -14.62 -12.61 -8.13
CA GLY A 84 -14.55 -14.05 -7.91
C GLY A 84 -15.82 -14.76 -8.37
N ASP A 85 -16.47 -15.48 -7.45
CA ASP A 85 -17.72 -16.22 -7.73
C ASP A 85 -19.01 -15.45 -7.37
N SER A 86 -18.91 -14.21 -6.92
CA SER A 86 -20.05 -13.37 -6.53
C SER A 86 -20.80 -12.79 -7.74
N ASP A 87 -22.11 -12.63 -7.59
CA ASP A 87 -22.98 -11.97 -8.57
C ASP A 87 -22.60 -10.47 -8.72
N GLY A 88 -22.97 -9.86 -9.85
CA GLY A 88 -22.82 -8.42 -10.11
C GLY A 88 -21.55 -8.00 -10.83
N VAL A 89 -21.24 -6.70 -10.75
CA VAL A 89 -20.10 -6.05 -11.40
C VAL A 89 -19.49 -5.04 -10.44
N LEU A 90 -18.17 -5.12 -10.21
CA LEU A 90 -17.43 -4.12 -9.46
C LEU A 90 -17.06 -2.97 -10.41
N ARG A 91 -17.43 -1.74 -10.05
CA ARG A 91 -17.31 -0.57 -10.95
C ARG A 91 -16.28 0.45 -10.54
N ASP A 92 -15.83 0.40 -9.30
CA ASP A 92 -14.80 1.26 -8.75
C ASP A 92 -14.33 0.70 -7.40
N GLU A 93 -13.39 1.40 -6.77
CA GLU A 93 -12.94 1.11 -5.42
C GLU A 93 -13.83 1.69 -4.31
N TYR A 94 -13.97 0.91 -3.25
CA TYR A 94 -14.59 1.27 -1.97
C TYR A 94 -15.98 1.91 -2.09
N LEU A 95 -16.80 1.35 -2.97
CA LEU A 95 -18.14 1.85 -3.27
C LEU A 95 -19.04 1.85 -2.00
N PRO A 96 -19.98 2.80 -1.85
CA PRO A 96 -20.94 2.76 -0.75
C PRO A 96 -21.70 1.43 -0.65
N SER A 97 -22.08 0.85 -1.80
CA SER A 97 -22.74 -0.46 -1.88
C SER A 97 -21.86 -1.60 -1.36
N GLU A 98 -20.55 -1.52 -1.56
CA GLU A 98 -19.60 -2.50 -1.03
C GLU A 98 -19.61 -2.50 0.50
N GLN A 99 -19.66 -1.32 1.11
CA GLN A 99 -19.71 -1.16 2.57
C GLN A 99 -21.07 -1.58 3.16
N GLU A 100 -22.16 -1.34 2.43
CA GLU A 100 -23.52 -1.78 2.79
C GLU A 100 -23.63 -3.31 2.74
N ASP A 101 -23.16 -3.93 1.66
CA ASP A 101 -23.08 -5.40 1.53
C ASP A 101 -22.28 -6.00 2.69
N ALA A 102 -21.15 -5.39 3.09
CA ALA A 102 -20.37 -5.88 4.22
C ALA A 102 -21.14 -5.78 5.55
N CYS A 103 -21.92 -4.73 5.77
CA CYS A 103 -22.78 -4.62 6.96
C CYS A 103 -23.87 -5.71 6.98
N GLU A 104 -24.47 -6.02 5.82
CA GLU A 104 -25.44 -7.11 5.68
C GLU A 104 -24.79 -8.48 5.91
N VAL A 105 -23.58 -8.71 5.40
CA VAL A 105 -22.81 -9.93 5.67
C VAL A 105 -22.54 -10.06 7.17
N ILE A 106 -22.13 -9.00 7.87
CA ILE A 106 -21.89 -9.03 9.31
C ILE A 106 -23.18 -9.37 10.08
N ALA A 107 -24.32 -8.79 9.70
CA ALA A 107 -25.61 -9.11 10.29
C ALA A 107 -25.99 -10.58 10.04
N TRP A 108 -25.85 -11.04 8.79
CA TRP A 108 -26.11 -12.44 8.42
C TRP A 108 -25.24 -13.42 9.20
N LEU A 109 -23.95 -13.13 9.36
CA LEU A 109 -23.01 -13.95 10.13
C LEU A 109 -23.45 -14.09 11.59
N ALA A 110 -23.85 -12.98 12.22
CA ALA A 110 -24.28 -12.96 13.61
C ALA A 110 -25.57 -13.76 13.86
N GLU A 111 -26.37 -14.03 12.83
CA GLU A 111 -27.61 -14.81 12.91
C GLU A 111 -27.42 -16.31 12.65
N GLN A 112 -26.23 -16.75 12.23
CA GLN A 112 -26.00 -18.15 11.93
C GLN A 112 -25.95 -19.01 13.21
N PRO A 113 -26.47 -20.26 13.18
CA PRO A 113 -26.53 -21.11 14.37
C PRO A 113 -25.16 -21.49 14.92
N TRP A 114 -24.11 -21.40 14.11
CA TRP A 114 -22.72 -21.64 14.51
C TRP A 114 -22.00 -20.38 15.01
N CYS A 115 -22.64 -19.21 14.91
CA CYS A 115 -22.08 -17.93 15.37
C CYS A 115 -22.64 -17.55 16.74
N ASP A 116 -21.80 -17.05 17.65
CA ASP A 116 -22.23 -16.58 18.97
C ASP A 116 -22.81 -15.15 18.98
N GLY A 117 -22.90 -14.53 17.81
CA GLY A 117 -23.39 -13.16 17.60
C GLY A 117 -22.28 -12.09 17.61
N ASN A 118 -21.03 -12.43 17.89
CA ASN A 118 -19.89 -11.52 17.82
C ASN A 118 -19.11 -11.72 16.51
N VAL A 119 -18.82 -10.60 15.83
CA VAL A 119 -18.06 -10.60 14.58
C VAL A 119 -16.85 -9.69 14.74
N GLY A 120 -15.67 -10.18 14.34
CA GLY A 120 -14.49 -9.39 14.07
C GLY A 120 -14.28 -9.23 12.55
N MET A 121 -13.54 -8.20 12.14
CA MET A 121 -13.18 -8.01 10.74
C MET A 121 -11.68 -7.78 10.59
N MET A 122 -11.06 -8.40 9.59
CA MET A 122 -9.65 -8.20 9.29
C MET A 122 -9.38 -8.16 7.79
N GLY A 123 -8.24 -7.58 7.45
CA GLY A 123 -7.70 -7.69 6.11
C GLY A 123 -6.38 -6.94 5.97
N ILE A 124 -5.74 -7.16 4.82
CA ILE A 124 -4.58 -6.42 4.35
C ILE A 124 -4.95 -5.67 3.08
N SER A 125 -4.36 -4.50 2.85
CA SER A 125 -4.65 -3.69 1.66
C SER A 125 -6.14 -3.39 1.61
N TRP A 126 -6.81 -3.61 0.48
CA TRP A 126 -8.26 -3.47 0.35
C TRP A 126 -9.08 -4.03 1.52
N GLY A 127 -8.72 -5.21 2.05
CA GLY A 127 -9.42 -5.77 3.21
C GLY A 127 -9.21 -4.97 4.50
N GLY A 128 -8.02 -4.39 4.67
CA GLY A 128 -7.70 -3.46 5.76
C GLY A 128 -8.47 -2.14 5.63
N PHE A 129 -8.48 -1.55 4.44
CA PHE A 129 -9.28 -0.35 4.12
C PHE A 129 -10.76 -0.61 4.44
N ASN A 130 -11.32 -1.71 3.91
CA ASN A 130 -12.69 -2.10 4.17
C ASN A 130 -12.98 -2.29 5.67
N SER A 131 -12.03 -2.82 6.45
CA SER A 131 -12.24 -2.98 7.89
C SER A 131 -12.45 -1.63 8.59
N LEU A 132 -11.72 -0.58 8.17
CA LEU A 132 -11.90 0.79 8.67
C LEU A 132 -13.22 1.39 8.17
N HIS A 133 -13.50 1.29 6.86
CA HIS A 133 -14.72 1.82 6.25
C HIS A 133 -15.99 1.23 6.88
N VAL A 134 -16.03 -0.09 7.05
CA VAL A 134 -17.17 -0.82 7.63
C VAL A 134 -17.29 -0.55 9.12
N ALA A 135 -16.18 -0.43 9.86
CA ALA A 135 -16.22 -0.03 11.26
C ALA A 135 -16.87 1.35 11.46
N ALA A 136 -16.62 2.30 10.55
CA ALA A 136 -17.27 3.62 10.56
C ALA A 136 -18.79 3.55 10.28
N ARG A 137 -19.28 2.47 9.63
CA ARG A 137 -20.72 2.21 9.45
C ARG A 137 -21.39 1.63 10.69
N ARG A 138 -20.62 1.25 11.72
CA ARG A 138 -21.08 0.77 13.04
C ARG A 138 -22.07 -0.42 12.97
N PRO A 139 -21.78 -1.49 12.22
CA PRO A 139 -22.64 -2.67 12.22
C PRO A 139 -22.73 -3.26 13.65
N PRO A 140 -23.95 -3.53 14.19
CA PRO A 140 -24.14 -3.84 15.61
C PRO A 140 -23.40 -5.07 16.14
N ALA A 141 -23.11 -6.05 15.28
CA ALA A 141 -22.41 -7.28 15.65
C ALA A 141 -20.88 -7.18 15.56
N LEU A 142 -20.34 -6.11 14.97
CA LEU A 142 -18.90 -5.91 14.89
C LEU A 142 -18.35 -5.48 16.26
N ARG A 143 -17.30 -6.15 16.72
CA ARG A 143 -16.74 -5.97 18.06
C ARG A 143 -15.30 -5.47 18.07
N ALA A 144 -14.50 -5.74 17.04
CA ALA A 144 -13.13 -5.24 16.88
C ALA A 144 -12.65 -5.47 15.45
N ILE A 145 -11.60 -4.73 15.03
CA ILE A 145 -10.96 -4.91 13.73
C ILE A 145 -9.43 -5.05 13.81
N ILE A 146 -8.86 -5.69 12.79
CA ILE A 146 -7.42 -5.64 12.48
C ILE A 146 -7.27 -5.08 11.06
N SER A 147 -6.68 -3.89 10.94
CA SER A 147 -6.44 -3.23 9.66
C SER A 147 -4.95 -3.26 9.33
N ALA A 148 -4.55 -4.07 8.34
CA ALA A 148 -3.16 -4.19 7.92
C ALA A 148 -2.89 -3.46 6.59
N SER A 149 -1.76 -2.74 6.50
CA SER A 149 -1.29 -2.01 5.31
C SER A 149 -2.41 -1.26 4.59
N ALA A 150 -3.06 -0.35 5.30
CA ALA A 150 -4.22 0.40 4.84
C ALA A 150 -4.12 1.87 5.21
N THR A 151 -4.79 2.73 4.42
CA THR A 151 -4.87 4.17 4.69
C THR A 151 -6.20 4.57 5.34
N ASP A 152 -6.16 5.68 6.06
CA ASP A 152 -7.31 6.44 6.56
C ASP A 152 -7.82 7.50 5.56
N ASP A 153 -7.03 7.81 4.53
CA ASP A 153 -7.30 8.83 3.51
C ASP A 153 -6.95 8.32 2.11
N LEU A 154 -7.92 8.33 1.20
CA LEU A 154 -7.75 7.78 -0.15
C LEU A 154 -6.94 8.68 -1.10
N TYR A 155 -6.54 9.89 -0.71
CA TYR A 155 -5.85 10.85 -1.57
C TYR A 155 -4.44 11.24 -1.11
N VAL A 156 -4.23 11.55 0.17
CA VAL A 156 -3.05 12.33 0.60
C VAL A 156 -1.73 11.55 0.51
N ASP A 157 -1.79 10.23 0.70
CA ASP A 157 -0.67 9.30 0.63
C ASP A 157 -1.14 7.88 0.29
N ASN A 158 -1.91 7.79 -0.78
CA ASN A 158 -2.39 6.53 -1.37
C ASN A 158 -1.69 6.28 -2.71
N MET A 159 -1.86 5.09 -3.29
CA MET A 159 -1.31 4.70 -4.60
C MET A 159 -1.61 5.69 -5.74
N HIS A 160 -2.63 6.54 -5.59
CA HIS A 160 -3.03 7.53 -6.59
C HIS A 160 -2.21 8.81 -6.51
N TYR A 161 -2.15 9.42 -5.32
CA TYR A 161 -1.57 10.72 -5.10
C TYR A 161 -0.78 10.76 -3.79
N MET A 162 0.31 11.51 -3.80
CA MET A 162 1.07 11.83 -2.59
C MET A 162 1.50 13.30 -2.65
N GLY A 163 1.08 14.10 -1.66
CA GLY A 163 1.36 15.53 -1.63
C GLY A 163 0.85 16.31 -2.86
N GLY A 164 -0.18 15.81 -3.53
CA GLY A 164 -0.73 16.38 -4.77
C GLY A 164 0.02 16.00 -6.06
N CYS A 165 1.02 15.12 -5.98
CA CYS A 165 1.70 14.53 -7.15
C CYS A 165 1.01 13.22 -7.55
N LEU A 166 0.75 13.01 -8.86
CA LEU A 166 0.28 11.73 -9.39
C LEU A 166 1.39 10.68 -9.27
N LEU A 167 1.12 9.57 -8.59
CA LEU A 167 2.06 8.46 -8.49
C LEU A 167 1.92 7.51 -9.67
N SER A 168 3.02 6.89 -10.08
CA SER A 168 2.96 5.86 -11.13
C SER A 168 2.31 4.55 -10.66
N ASP A 169 2.28 4.28 -9.35
CA ASP A 169 1.55 3.13 -8.81
C ASP A 169 0.02 3.26 -9.06
N ASN A 170 -0.50 4.46 -9.38
CA ASN A 170 -1.87 4.64 -9.89
C ASN A 170 -2.10 3.78 -11.14
N LEU A 171 -1.16 3.81 -12.09
CA LEU A 171 -1.21 3.01 -13.32
C LEU A 171 -1.02 1.52 -13.03
N SER A 172 -0.07 1.17 -12.16
CA SER A 172 0.21 -0.22 -11.79
C SER A 172 -1.01 -0.87 -11.14
N GLU A 173 -1.63 -0.21 -10.16
CA GLU A 173 -2.80 -0.73 -9.44
C GLU A 173 -4.06 -0.75 -10.29
N ALA A 174 -4.29 0.29 -11.10
CA ALA A 174 -5.40 0.28 -12.05
C ALA A 174 -5.27 -0.89 -13.03
N THR A 175 -4.04 -1.26 -13.41
CA THR A 175 -3.76 -2.39 -14.30
C THR A 175 -4.07 -3.72 -13.62
N VAL A 176 -3.69 -3.90 -12.35
CA VAL A 176 -4.02 -5.10 -11.57
C VAL A 176 -5.53 -5.29 -11.47
N MET A 177 -6.27 -4.22 -11.14
CA MET A 177 -7.72 -4.27 -11.04
C MET A 177 -8.40 -4.46 -12.40
N PHE A 178 -7.89 -3.84 -13.46
CA PHE A 178 -8.45 -3.97 -14.80
C PHE A 178 -8.47 -5.42 -15.30
N VAL A 179 -7.38 -6.17 -15.07
CA VAL A 179 -7.34 -7.58 -15.45
C VAL A 179 -8.14 -8.46 -14.49
N ASN A 180 -8.10 -8.19 -13.19
CA ASN A 180 -8.82 -8.99 -12.19
C ASN A 180 -10.34 -8.89 -12.33
N ASN A 181 -10.87 -7.68 -12.55
CA ASN A 181 -12.31 -7.45 -12.73
C ASN A 181 -12.83 -8.04 -14.05
N SER A 182 -11.94 -8.27 -15.02
CA SER A 182 -12.25 -8.87 -16.32
C SER A 182 -12.28 -10.41 -16.30
N LEU A 183 -12.05 -11.05 -15.15
CA LEU A 183 -12.03 -12.52 -15.03
C LEU A 183 -13.43 -13.13 -14.77
N PRO A 184 -13.72 -14.31 -15.36
CA PRO A 184 -14.98 -15.02 -15.13
C PRO A 184 -15.08 -15.59 -13.71
N PRO A 185 -16.30 -15.83 -13.19
CA PRO A 185 -16.51 -16.72 -12.05
C PRO A 185 -16.21 -18.17 -12.44
N ASP A 186 -16.02 -19.04 -11.45
CA ASP A 186 -15.73 -20.46 -11.67
C ASP A 186 -17.01 -21.23 -12.10
N PRO A 187 -17.01 -21.95 -13.24
CA PRO A 187 -18.15 -22.72 -13.72
C PRO A 187 -18.60 -23.85 -12.79
N ASP A 188 -17.72 -24.41 -11.95
CA ASP A 188 -18.11 -25.43 -10.96
C ASP A 188 -18.96 -24.83 -9.84
N ILE A 189 -18.88 -23.51 -9.63
CA ILE A 189 -19.63 -22.79 -8.60
C ILE A 189 -20.93 -22.19 -9.14
N VAL A 190 -20.85 -21.47 -10.27
CA VAL A 190 -22.03 -20.75 -10.81
C VAL A 190 -22.73 -21.50 -11.96
N GLY A 191 -22.21 -22.66 -12.36
CA GLY A 191 -22.77 -23.48 -13.42
C GLY A 191 -22.78 -22.74 -14.76
N PRO A 192 -23.77 -22.98 -15.65
CA PRO A 192 -23.76 -22.45 -17.02
C PRO A 192 -23.86 -20.92 -17.10
N ARG A 193 -24.18 -20.23 -16.00
CA ARG A 193 -24.26 -18.76 -15.92
C ARG A 193 -22.90 -18.07 -15.98
N TRP A 194 -21.79 -18.80 -15.84
CA TRP A 194 -20.45 -18.19 -15.79
C TRP A 194 -20.14 -17.32 -17.02
N ARG A 195 -20.61 -17.71 -18.22
CA ARG A 195 -20.40 -16.93 -19.45
C ARG A 195 -21.20 -15.63 -19.48
N GLU A 196 -22.43 -15.66 -18.96
CA GLU A 196 -23.28 -14.48 -18.83
C GLU A 196 -22.64 -13.50 -17.85
N MET A 197 -22.29 -13.97 -16.65
CA MET A 197 -21.62 -13.17 -15.63
C MET A 197 -20.28 -12.62 -16.11
N TRP A 198 -19.50 -13.42 -16.85
CA TRP A 198 -18.24 -12.96 -17.42
C TRP A 198 -18.45 -11.84 -18.42
N ARG A 199 -19.45 -11.98 -19.30
CA ARG A 199 -19.79 -10.93 -20.26
C ARG A 199 -20.25 -9.65 -19.57
N GLU A 200 -21.06 -9.75 -18.53
CA GLU A 200 -21.48 -8.59 -17.72
C GLU A 200 -20.28 -7.85 -17.11
N ARG A 201 -19.27 -8.58 -16.62
CA ARG A 201 -18.06 -7.98 -16.06
C ARG A 201 -17.18 -7.31 -17.12
N LEU A 202 -16.98 -7.99 -18.24
CA LEU A 202 -16.22 -7.45 -19.39
C LEU A 202 -16.86 -6.15 -19.92
N GLU A 203 -18.18 -6.09 -20.00
CA GLU A 203 -18.91 -4.91 -20.48
C GLU A 203 -19.13 -3.83 -19.40
N GLY A 204 -19.12 -4.21 -18.13
CA GLY A 204 -19.63 -3.38 -17.05
C GLY A 204 -18.59 -2.76 -16.11
N SER A 205 -17.37 -3.33 -16.02
CA SER A 205 -16.36 -2.85 -15.06
C SER A 205 -15.75 -1.50 -15.46
N GLY A 206 -15.58 -1.23 -16.76
CA GLY A 206 -14.98 -0.01 -17.27
C GLY A 206 -13.46 0.10 -17.02
N LEU A 207 -12.91 1.30 -17.26
CA LEU A 207 -11.49 1.63 -17.13
C LEU A 207 -11.29 2.60 -15.96
N TRP A 208 -10.97 2.07 -14.78
CA TRP A 208 -10.88 2.85 -13.53
C TRP A 208 -9.74 3.88 -13.55
N ALA A 209 -8.63 3.59 -14.23
CA ALA A 209 -7.53 4.53 -14.41
C ALA A 209 -8.00 5.90 -14.96
N ALA A 210 -9.03 5.92 -15.82
CA ALA A 210 -9.56 7.17 -16.34
C ALA A 210 -10.24 7.99 -15.24
N GLU A 211 -11.12 7.35 -14.45
CA GLU A 211 -11.83 7.98 -13.33
C GLU A 211 -10.83 8.54 -12.30
N TRP A 212 -9.84 7.73 -11.90
CA TRP A 212 -8.84 8.13 -10.92
C TRP A 212 -8.00 9.33 -11.37
N ILE A 213 -7.65 9.41 -12.67
CA ILE A 213 -6.89 10.53 -13.24
C ILE A 213 -7.77 11.76 -13.46
N GLU A 214 -9.09 11.62 -13.58
CA GLU A 214 -10.02 12.76 -13.63
C GLU A 214 -10.12 13.47 -12.27
N HIS A 215 -10.04 12.71 -11.17
CA HIS A 215 -10.10 13.20 -9.79
C HIS A 215 -8.73 13.64 -9.25
N GLN A 216 -8.14 14.66 -9.89
CA GLN A 216 -6.77 15.12 -9.57
C GLN A 216 -6.63 15.83 -8.22
N HIS A 217 -7.73 16.23 -7.59
CA HIS A 217 -7.77 16.97 -6.32
C HIS A 217 -8.51 16.15 -5.27
N ARG A 218 -8.32 16.45 -3.97
CA ARG A 218 -9.04 15.81 -2.86
C ARG A 218 -10.49 16.26 -2.78
N ASP A 219 -11.28 15.92 -3.79
CA ASP A 219 -12.70 16.21 -3.91
C ASP A 219 -13.58 15.12 -3.24
N ASP A 220 -14.89 15.19 -3.47
CA ASP A 220 -15.86 14.29 -2.82
C ASP A 220 -15.69 12.83 -3.24
N TYR A 221 -15.05 12.55 -4.38
CA TYR A 221 -14.74 11.19 -4.83
C TYR A 221 -13.84 10.48 -3.81
N TRP A 222 -12.76 11.13 -3.37
CA TRP A 222 -11.81 10.56 -2.41
C TRP A 222 -12.33 10.60 -0.98
N LYS A 223 -13.07 11.66 -0.62
CA LYS A 223 -13.60 11.83 0.75
C LYS A 223 -14.63 10.77 1.13
N ARG A 224 -15.40 10.25 0.17
CA ARG A 224 -16.56 9.37 0.43
C ARG A 224 -16.25 8.15 1.30
N ALA A 225 -15.03 7.64 1.22
CA ALA A 225 -14.57 6.46 1.94
C ALA A 225 -13.33 6.75 2.80
N SER A 226 -12.87 8.00 2.88
CA SER A 226 -11.78 8.37 3.79
C SER A 226 -12.32 8.46 5.23
N VAL A 227 -11.88 7.58 6.13
CA VAL A 227 -12.29 7.61 7.54
C VAL A 227 -11.70 8.81 8.29
N SER A 228 -10.68 9.45 7.73
CA SER A 228 -10.12 10.69 8.24
C SER A 228 -11.10 11.87 8.29
N GLU A 229 -12.23 11.78 7.57
CA GLU A 229 -13.30 12.78 7.63
C GLU A 229 -13.99 12.81 9.01
N ASP A 230 -14.13 11.66 9.68
CA ASP A 230 -14.68 11.57 11.03
C ASP A 230 -14.28 10.25 11.72
N TYR A 231 -13.15 10.27 12.42
CA TYR A 231 -12.67 9.13 13.20
C TYR A 231 -13.64 8.68 14.31
N SER A 232 -14.55 9.56 14.78
CA SER A 232 -15.50 9.23 15.86
C SER A 232 -16.58 8.23 15.43
N GLN A 233 -16.72 7.99 14.13
CA GLN A 233 -17.59 6.95 13.59
C GLN A 233 -17.08 5.53 13.90
N ILE A 234 -15.77 5.36 14.10
CA ILE A 234 -15.19 4.08 14.49
C ILE A 234 -15.33 3.93 16.01
N GLN A 235 -16.22 3.02 16.43
CA GLN A 235 -16.59 2.81 17.84
C GLN A 235 -16.14 1.44 18.38
N VAL A 236 -15.39 0.68 17.58
CA VAL A 236 -14.84 -0.62 17.95
C VAL A 236 -13.31 -0.54 18.04
N PRO A 237 -12.67 -1.34 18.91
CA PRO A 237 -11.22 -1.43 19.00
C PRO A 237 -10.52 -1.72 17.67
N VAL A 238 -9.35 -1.10 17.49
CA VAL A 238 -8.56 -1.17 16.24
C VAL A 238 -7.13 -1.62 16.53
N MET A 239 -6.70 -2.71 15.89
CA MET A 239 -5.27 -2.99 15.72
C MET A 239 -4.85 -2.58 14.31
N SER A 240 -4.00 -1.56 14.21
CA SER A 240 -3.44 -1.08 12.94
C SER A 240 -2.04 -1.64 12.75
N VAL A 241 -1.78 -2.25 11.59
CA VAL A 241 -0.56 -3.03 11.33
C VAL A 241 0.04 -2.60 9.99
N GLY A 242 1.36 -2.47 9.89
CA GLY A 242 2.03 -2.16 8.63
C GLY A 242 3.54 -2.41 8.70
N GLY A 243 4.28 -1.94 7.71
CA GLY A 243 5.72 -2.09 7.69
C GLY A 243 6.44 -0.95 6.99
N TRP A 244 7.69 -0.66 7.38
CA TRP A 244 8.43 0.52 6.90
C TRP A 244 8.71 0.55 5.40
N ALA A 245 8.66 -0.60 4.72
CA ALA A 245 8.82 -0.67 3.26
C ALA A 245 7.47 -0.58 2.51
N ASP A 246 6.35 -0.54 3.25
CA ASP A 246 4.99 -0.39 2.74
C ASP A 246 4.63 1.10 2.51
N GLY A 247 3.77 1.37 1.53
CA GLY A 247 3.29 2.72 1.21
C GLY A 247 2.30 3.32 2.22
N TYR A 248 1.63 2.49 3.03
CA TYR A 248 0.51 2.90 3.91
C TYR A 248 0.90 3.17 5.35
N THR A 249 2.19 3.24 5.66
CA THR A 249 2.69 3.33 7.05
C THR A 249 2.19 4.56 7.81
N ASN A 250 2.00 5.69 7.13
CA ASN A 250 1.63 6.97 7.76
C ASN A 250 0.27 6.92 8.47
N ALA A 251 -0.68 6.16 7.92
CA ALA A 251 -2.03 6.04 8.45
C ALA A 251 -2.06 5.48 9.87
N ILE A 252 -1.09 4.63 10.24
CA ILE A 252 -1.00 4.04 11.58
C ILE A 252 -0.80 5.15 12.62
N PHE A 253 0.07 6.11 12.34
CA PHE A 253 0.30 7.25 13.23
C PHE A 253 -0.95 8.12 13.36
N ARG A 254 -1.64 8.41 12.25
CA ARG A 254 -2.88 9.22 12.24
C ARG A 254 -4.03 8.54 12.97
N LEU A 255 -4.22 7.23 12.78
CA LEU A 255 -5.22 6.44 13.49
C LEU A 255 -4.93 6.40 14.99
N LEU A 256 -3.67 6.19 15.38
CA LEU A 256 -3.24 6.20 16.79
C LEU A 256 -3.28 7.57 17.44
N GLU A 257 -3.32 8.65 16.67
CA GLU A 257 -3.52 10.01 17.18
C GLU A 257 -5.02 10.30 17.36
N ASN A 258 -5.86 9.98 16.36
CA ASN A 258 -7.23 10.53 16.28
C ASN A 258 -8.40 9.64 16.76
N LEU A 259 -8.28 8.30 16.76
CA LEU A 259 -9.29 7.37 17.30
C LEU A 259 -9.49 7.44 18.83
N ASP A 260 -10.73 7.58 19.33
CA ASP A 260 -11.02 7.56 20.79
C ASP A 260 -11.46 6.17 21.32
N VAL A 261 -10.97 5.11 20.68
CA VAL A 261 -11.26 3.71 21.03
C VAL A 261 -9.98 2.99 21.45
N PRO A 262 -10.07 1.83 22.15
CA PRO A 262 -8.91 0.99 22.40
C PRO A 262 -8.16 0.68 21.09
N ARG A 263 -6.89 1.07 21.01
CA ARG A 263 -6.11 1.02 19.77
C ARG A 263 -4.68 0.59 20.00
N LYS A 264 -4.13 -0.17 19.05
CA LYS A 264 -2.74 -0.65 19.02
C LYS A 264 -2.16 -0.45 17.62
N GLY A 265 -0.90 -0.04 17.53
CA GLY A 265 -0.14 0.04 16.30
C GLY A 265 1.03 -0.93 16.30
N LEU A 266 1.24 -1.64 15.20
CA LEU A 266 2.36 -2.55 15.00
C LEU A 266 3.03 -2.30 13.67
N ILE A 267 4.28 -1.84 13.70
CA ILE A 267 5.04 -1.52 12.47
C ILE A 267 6.34 -2.29 12.43
N GLY A 268 6.49 -3.20 11.48
CA GLY A 268 7.71 -3.97 11.26
C GLY A 268 8.56 -3.45 10.09
N PRO A 269 9.63 -4.15 9.72
CA PRO A 269 10.45 -3.83 8.54
C PRO A 269 9.84 -4.24 7.20
N TRP A 270 8.64 -4.80 7.22
CA TRP A 270 8.03 -5.53 6.09
C TRP A 270 7.61 -4.58 4.96
N GLY A 271 7.52 -5.11 3.75
CA GLY A 271 6.73 -4.54 2.66
C GLY A 271 5.24 -4.90 2.81
N HIS A 272 4.51 -4.86 1.69
CA HIS A 272 3.06 -5.07 1.59
C HIS A 272 2.64 -6.55 1.79
N LYS A 273 2.89 -7.06 3.00
CA LYS A 273 2.65 -8.43 3.43
C LYS A 273 2.14 -8.45 4.88
N TYR A 274 1.39 -9.48 5.23
CA TYR A 274 1.10 -9.74 6.64
C TYR A 274 2.41 -10.04 7.39
N PRO A 275 2.53 -9.66 8.67
CA PRO A 275 3.80 -9.76 9.39
C PRO A 275 4.40 -11.17 9.56
N HIS A 276 3.58 -12.23 9.50
CA HIS A 276 4.06 -13.62 9.54
C HIS A 276 4.65 -14.10 8.19
N LEU A 277 4.37 -13.35 7.11
CA LEU A 277 4.95 -13.50 5.77
C LEU A 277 5.91 -12.33 5.46
N GLY A 278 6.27 -11.54 6.47
CA GLY A 278 6.92 -10.26 6.32
C GLY A 278 8.32 -10.38 5.73
N VAL A 279 8.53 -9.71 4.60
CA VAL A 279 9.83 -9.51 3.95
C VAL A 279 9.94 -8.03 3.58
N PRO A 280 11.08 -7.37 3.85
CA PRO A 280 12.22 -7.85 4.62
C PRO A 280 11.84 -8.28 6.05
N GLY A 281 12.50 -9.30 6.57
CA GLY A 281 12.31 -9.78 7.93
C GLY A 281 12.94 -8.86 8.99
N PRO A 282 12.83 -9.23 10.29
CA PRO A 282 12.26 -10.48 10.76
C PRO A 282 10.73 -10.51 10.67
N ALA A 283 10.19 -11.62 10.19
CA ALA A 283 8.77 -11.97 10.34
C ALA A 283 8.47 -12.41 11.78
N ILE A 284 7.21 -12.31 12.21
CA ILE A 284 6.77 -12.55 13.60
C ILE A 284 5.58 -13.52 13.69
N ASP A 285 5.28 -14.06 14.87
CA ASP A 285 4.07 -14.88 15.16
C ASP A 285 2.78 -14.05 15.17
N PHE A 286 2.49 -13.40 14.04
CA PHE A 286 1.35 -12.50 13.90
C PHE A 286 0.01 -13.20 14.08
N LEU A 287 -0.11 -14.45 13.62
CA LEU A 287 -1.37 -15.18 13.76
C LEU A 287 -1.73 -15.45 15.23
N ASN A 288 -0.72 -15.66 16.07
CA ASN A 288 -0.95 -15.75 17.52
C ASN A 288 -1.33 -14.39 18.13
N GLU A 289 -0.76 -13.28 17.66
CA GLU A 289 -1.19 -11.93 18.07
C GLU A 289 -2.64 -11.64 17.65
N THR A 290 -3.03 -12.06 16.45
CA THR A 290 -4.39 -12.02 15.92
C THR A 290 -5.37 -12.83 16.79
N VAL A 291 -5.03 -14.08 17.13
CA VAL A 291 -5.85 -14.90 18.04
C VAL A 291 -5.96 -14.25 19.42
N ARG A 292 -4.87 -13.70 19.97
CA ARG A 292 -4.90 -13.00 21.27
C ARG A 292 -5.84 -11.80 21.24
N TRP A 293 -5.81 -11.02 20.16
CA TRP A 293 -6.72 -9.89 19.95
C TRP A 293 -8.19 -10.33 19.91
N TRP A 294 -8.48 -11.40 19.16
CA TRP A 294 -9.85 -11.93 19.07
C TRP A 294 -10.34 -12.55 20.38
N ASP A 295 -9.48 -13.27 21.11
CA ASP A 295 -9.86 -13.89 22.38
C ASP A 295 -10.29 -12.82 23.38
N HIS A 296 -9.63 -11.65 23.33
CA HIS A 296 -10.00 -10.52 24.16
C HIS A 296 -11.33 -9.88 23.75
N TRP A 297 -11.46 -9.47 22.48
CA TRP A 297 -12.60 -8.64 22.06
C TRP A 297 -13.84 -9.41 21.66
N LEU A 298 -13.69 -10.66 21.19
CA LEU A 298 -14.82 -11.48 20.74
C LEU A 298 -15.26 -12.48 21.81
N LYS A 299 -14.35 -12.96 22.66
CA LYS A 299 -14.65 -13.94 23.73
C LYS A 299 -14.59 -13.37 25.15
N GLY A 300 -14.16 -12.12 25.32
CA GLY A 300 -14.06 -11.47 26.64
C GLY A 300 -12.97 -12.06 27.55
N ILE A 301 -11.95 -12.71 26.97
CA ILE A 301 -10.87 -13.33 27.72
C ILE A 301 -9.83 -12.27 28.10
N ASP A 302 -9.54 -12.14 29.39
CA ASP A 302 -8.41 -11.33 29.85
C ASP A 302 -7.10 -12.10 29.66
N ASN A 303 -6.42 -11.82 28.55
CA ASN A 303 -5.19 -12.48 28.11
C ASN A 303 -4.03 -11.49 27.89
N GLY A 304 -4.17 -10.25 28.38
CA GLY A 304 -3.19 -9.20 28.17
C GLY A 304 -3.08 -8.70 26.73
N ALA A 305 -4.11 -8.84 25.88
CA ALA A 305 -4.11 -8.28 24.52
C ALA A 305 -3.79 -6.78 24.48
N MET A 306 -4.20 -6.06 25.53
CA MET A 306 -3.95 -4.62 25.68
C MET A 306 -2.66 -4.29 26.45
N ASP A 307 -1.94 -5.28 26.96
CA ASP A 307 -0.68 -5.06 27.68
C ASP A 307 0.40 -4.50 26.75
N GLY A 308 1.41 -3.86 27.35
CA GLY A 308 2.52 -3.24 26.62
C GLY A 308 2.13 -1.93 25.89
N PRO A 309 3.01 -1.42 25.02
CA PRO A 309 2.88 -0.09 24.44
C PRO A 309 1.67 0.03 23.49
N MET A 310 1.17 1.25 23.29
CA MET A 310 0.16 1.57 22.27
C MET A 310 0.73 1.38 20.86
N LEU A 311 1.92 1.96 20.60
CA LEU A 311 2.67 1.77 19.36
C LEU A 311 3.86 0.85 19.63
N ARG A 312 3.97 -0.22 18.85
CA ARG A 312 5.16 -1.07 18.80
C ARG A 312 5.77 -1.01 17.41
N ALA A 313 7.03 -0.59 17.32
CA ALA A 313 7.71 -0.30 16.06
C ALA A 313 9.07 -1.01 15.99
N TRP A 314 9.47 -1.47 14.81
CA TRP A 314 10.81 -2.02 14.58
C TRP A 314 11.78 -0.88 14.29
N MET A 315 12.61 -0.51 15.27
CA MET A 315 13.68 0.46 15.06
C MET A 315 14.77 -0.17 14.19
N GLN A 316 14.91 0.32 12.96
CA GLN A 316 15.87 -0.21 12.01
C GLN A 316 17.28 0.29 12.33
N ASP A 317 18.26 -0.60 12.22
CA ASP A 317 19.67 -0.23 12.23
C ASP A 317 20.12 0.28 10.86
N SER A 318 21.20 1.06 10.84
CA SER A 318 21.89 1.43 9.60
C SER A 318 22.42 0.17 8.88
N ILE A 319 22.21 0.11 7.58
CA ILE A 319 22.80 -0.88 6.67
C ILE A 319 23.02 -0.25 5.29
N ALA A 320 23.97 -0.80 4.54
CA ALA A 320 24.27 -0.38 3.18
C ALA A 320 23.02 -0.45 2.27
N PRO A 321 22.89 0.47 1.30
CA PRO A 321 21.75 0.52 0.39
C PRO A 321 21.72 -0.73 -0.50
N ASN A 322 20.56 -1.38 -0.58
CA ASN A 322 20.35 -2.57 -1.39
C ASN A 322 18.88 -2.59 -1.82
N PRO A 323 18.57 -2.82 -3.11
CA PRO A 323 17.19 -2.84 -3.57
C PRO A 323 16.41 -4.10 -3.17
N ALA A 324 17.05 -5.02 -2.42
CA ALA A 324 16.41 -6.18 -1.81
C ALA A 324 17.10 -6.53 -0.47
N TYR A 325 16.30 -6.81 0.56
CA TYR A 325 16.79 -7.34 1.83
C TYR A 325 15.98 -8.58 2.23
N ASP A 326 16.67 -9.65 2.61
CA ASP A 326 16.01 -10.79 3.26
C ASP A 326 15.57 -10.41 4.69
N GLU A 327 16.43 -9.68 5.41
CA GLU A 327 16.19 -9.18 6.77
C GLU A 327 16.71 -7.75 6.93
N ARG A 328 16.00 -6.94 7.72
CA ARG A 328 16.41 -5.61 8.16
C ARG A 328 16.80 -5.68 9.64
N PRO A 329 18.09 -5.49 9.97
CA PRO A 329 18.54 -5.50 11.36
C PRO A 329 17.88 -4.37 12.16
N GLY A 330 17.73 -4.59 13.46
CA GLY A 330 17.04 -3.64 14.33
C GLY A 330 16.53 -4.29 15.61
N ARG A 331 15.61 -3.60 16.28
CA ARG A 331 14.95 -4.08 17.50
C ARG A 331 13.56 -3.49 17.67
N TRP A 332 12.69 -4.19 18.38
CA TRP A 332 11.39 -3.64 18.79
C TRP A 332 11.56 -2.51 19.80
N VAL A 333 10.83 -1.42 19.59
CA VAL A 333 10.64 -0.31 20.53
C VAL A 333 9.16 -0.08 20.77
N GLY A 334 8.82 0.60 21.87
CA GLY A 334 7.44 0.88 22.21
C GLY A 334 7.19 2.31 22.69
N GLU A 335 6.00 2.82 22.42
CA GLU A 335 5.46 4.05 23.00
C GLU A 335 4.08 3.79 23.61
N ASP A 336 3.91 4.19 24.87
CA ASP A 336 2.71 3.85 25.65
C ASP A 336 1.50 4.74 25.27
N SER A 337 1.76 5.87 24.62
CA SER A 337 0.77 6.74 23.99
C SER A 337 1.30 7.25 22.65
N TRP A 338 0.39 7.61 21.74
CA TRP A 338 0.73 8.32 20.52
C TRP A 338 -0.20 9.54 20.34
N PRO A 339 0.31 10.72 19.97
CA PRO A 339 1.74 11.09 19.92
C PRO A 339 2.45 10.89 21.26
N SER A 340 3.75 10.56 21.22
CA SER A 340 4.53 10.35 22.45
C SER A 340 5.06 11.68 22.98
N SER A 341 4.80 11.97 24.26
CA SER A 341 5.33 13.16 24.94
C SER A 341 6.85 13.15 25.18
N ARG A 342 7.51 12.03 24.83
CA ARG A 342 8.95 11.85 24.99
C ARG A 342 9.74 12.10 23.71
N ILE A 343 9.05 12.17 22.58
CA ILE A 343 9.65 12.38 21.28
C ILE A 343 9.63 13.88 21.06
N ASP A 344 10.83 14.46 21.01
CA ASP A 344 11.03 15.89 20.79
C ASP A 344 11.51 16.09 19.36
N ASP A 345 11.00 17.13 18.70
CA ASP A 345 11.45 17.52 17.38
C ASP A 345 12.82 18.22 17.49
N HIS A 346 13.84 17.63 16.87
CA HIS A 346 15.12 18.27 16.67
C HIS A 346 15.09 19.08 15.37
N GLU A 347 15.27 20.38 15.50
CA GLU A 347 15.18 21.33 14.39
C GLU A 347 16.56 21.61 13.78
N TYR A 348 16.67 21.45 12.47
CA TYR A 348 17.80 21.87 11.67
C TYR A 348 17.45 23.07 10.79
N VAL A 349 18.31 24.08 10.73
CA VAL A 349 18.24 25.14 9.72
C VAL A 349 19.01 24.70 8.49
N LEU A 350 18.39 24.83 7.32
CA LEU A 350 19.11 24.67 6.05
C LEU A 350 20.01 25.91 5.87
N THR A 351 21.33 25.74 5.89
CA THR A 351 22.27 26.79 5.50
C THR A 351 22.91 26.44 4.16
N ARG A 352 24.11 26.93 3.83
CA ARG A 352 24.67 26.71 2.48
C ARG A 352 25.20 25.28 2.37
N TYR A 353 24.33 24.37 1.92
CA TYR A 353 24.57 22.94 1.74
C TYR A 353 24.83 22.16 3.04
N THR A 354 24.48 22.74 4.20
CA THR A 354 24.55 22.06 5.51
C THR A 354 23.20 22.11 6.23
N LEU A 355 23.00 21.16 7.13
CA LEU A 355 21.96 21.13 8.15
C LEU A 355 22.62 21.48 9.48
N ASP A 356 22.42 22.73 9.91
CA ASP A 356 22.99 23.22 11.16
C ASP A 356 21.93 23.17 12.27
N ASP A 357 22.32 22.86 13.50
CA ASP A 357 21.38 22.90 14.64
C ASP A 357 20.69 24.26 14.72
N PHE A 358 19.39 24.26 15.01
CA PHE A 358 18.63 25.49 15.10
C PHE A 358 19.17 26.40 16.22
N VAL A 359 19.73 27.53 15.82
CA VAL A 359 20.00 28.70 16.67
C VAL A 359 19.11 29.83 16.16
N ASP A 360 18.53 30.61 17.08
CA ASP A 360 17.49 31.60 16.77
C ASP A 360 17.83 32.45 15.52
N SER A 361 16.89 32.51 14.58
CA SER A 361 17.11 32.74 13.13
C SER A 361 17.69 34.11 12.71
N THR A 362 18.03 34.98 13.66
CA THR A 362 18.58 36.30 13.37
C THR A 362 20.04 36.28 12.90
N GLU A 363 20.76 35.17 13.07
CA GLU A 363 22.18 35.07 12.72
C GLU A 363 22.46 34.43 11.34
N VAL A 364 21.51 33.70 10.75
CA VAL A 364 21.68 33.03 9.45
C VAL A 364 21.10 33.90 8.33
N ARG A 365 21.97 34.47 7.49
CA ARG A 365 21.52 35.26 6.33
C ARG A 365 20.87 34.35 5.27
N PRO A 366 19.63 34.63 4.83
CA PRO A 366 19.00 33.84 3.79
C PRO A 366 19.77 33.87 2.48
N ARG A 367 19.89 32.73 1.81
CA ARG A 367 20.48 32.63 0.47
C ARG A 367 19.58 31.81 -0.46
N PRO A 368 19.29 32.31 -1.68
CA PRO A 368 18.57 31.53 -2.66
C PRO A 368 19.47 30.45 -3.27
N LEU A 369 18.99 29.21 -3.31
CA LEU A 369 19.60 28.09 -4.04
C LEU A 369 18.58 27.54 -5.03
N ALA A 370 18.85 27.72 -6.32
CA ALA A 370 17.97 27.27 -7.40
C ALA A 370 18.33 25.85 -7.87
N ILE A 371 17.32 25.06 -8.23
CA ILE A 371 17.48 23.73 -8.80
C ILE A 371 16.42 23.45 -9.86
N LEU A 372 16.87 22.81 -10.94
CA LEU A 372 16.05 22.14 -11.93
C LEU A 372 16.63 20.74 -12.11
N SER A 373 15.97 19.74 -11.53
CA SER A 373 16.45 18.36 -11.56
C SER A 373 16.22 17.73 -12.92
N PRO A 374 17.17 16.92 -13.42
CA PRO A 374 16.94 16.11 -14.62
C PRO A 374 15.89 15.02 -14.34
N LEU A 375 15.21 14.54 -15.38
CA LEU A 375 14.21 13.45 -15.27
C LEU A 375 14.83 12.12 -14.83
N SER A 376 16.16 11.99 -14.90
CA SER A 376 16.85 10.83 -14.34
C SER A 376 16.78 10.76 -12.82
N VAL A 377 16.45 11.86 -12.14
CA VAL A 377 16.23 11.86 -10.70
C VAL A 377 14.89 11.17 -10.40
N GLY A 378 14.96 10.07 -9.65
CA GLY A 378 13.88 9.14 -9.30
C GLY A 378 14.19 7.69 -9.70
N GLY A 379 15.17 7.44 -10.58
CA GLY A 379 15.49 6.09 -11.08
C GLY A 379 15.95 5.09 -10.01
N SER A 380 16.53 5.60 -8.91
CA SER A 380 17.02 4.84 -7.76
C SER A 380 16.07 4.96 -6.55
N GLY A 381 14.86 5.47 -6.77
CA GLY A 381 13.88 5.74 -5.72
C GLY A 381 13.14 4.51 -5.19
N GLY A 382 13.20 3.36 -5.88
CA GLY A 382 12.35 2.20 -5.59
C GLY A 382 10.87 2.44 -5.94
N LYS A 383 9.99 1.48 -5.62
CA LYS A 383 8.53 1.69 -5.68
C LYS A 383 8.05 2.62 -4.55
N TRP A 384 6.85 3.19 -4.71
CA TRP A 384 6.20 3.88 -3.60
C TRP A 384 5.82 2.88 -2.49
N ALA A 385 5.28 1.71 -2.85
CA ALA A 385 5.09 0.57 -1.96
C ALA A 385 5.91 -0.65 -2.42
N SER A 386 6.71 -1.25 -1.53
CA SER A 386 7.32 -2.56 -1.79
C SER A 386 6.27 -3.65 -1.64
N TYR A 387 6.09 -4.48 -2.67
CA TYR A 387 5.22 -5.67 -2.61
C TYR A 387 6.03 -6.92 -2.21
N ALA A 388 7.27 -6.71 -1.78
CA ALA A 388 8.31 -7.74 -1.66
C ALA A 388 8.52 -8.51 -2.98
N ALA A 389 8.32 -7.82 -4.11
CA ALA A 389 8.56 -8.32 -5.46
C ALA A 389 9.96 -7.85 -5.91
N THR A 390 10.97 -8.26 -5.13
CA THR A 390 12.34 -7.74 -5.18
C THR A 390 12.94 -7.84 -6.59
N PRO A 391 13.72 -6.87 -7.08
CA PRO A 391 14.22 -5.70 -6.35
C PRO A 391 13.29 -4.47 -6.46
N ASP A 392 12.60 -4.08 -5.39
CA ASP A 392 11.63 -2.96 -5.37
C ASP A 392 11.93 -1.86 -4.34
N LEU A 393 13.04 -1.99 -3.60
CA LEU A 393 13.53 -1.00 -2.62
C LEU A 393 14.51 0.01 -3.25
N PRO A 394 14.72 1.19 -2.65
CA PRO A 394 15.68 2.18 -3.16
C PRO A 394 17.12 1.63 -3.17
N THR A 395 17.87 1.98 -4.22
CA THR A 395 19.32 1.73 -4.32
C THR A 395 20.11 2.88 -3.68
N ASP A 396 21.43 2.90 -3.85
CA ASP A 396 22.30 3.95 -3.31
C ASP A 396 21.91 5.33 -3.84
N GLN A 397 21.63 6.26 -2.93
CA GLN A 397 21.13 7.60 -3.29
C GLN A 397 22.19 8.53 -3.87
N ARG A 398 23.47 8.14 -3.87
CA ARG A 398 24.53 8.90 -4.56
C ARG A 398 24.24 9.08 -6.05
N ASP A 399 23.55 8.14 -6.68
CA ASP A 399 23.15 8.21 -8.09
C ASP A 399 22.13 9.34 -8.35
N GLU A 400 21.37 9.73 -7.32
CA GLU A 400 20.32 10.73 -7.37
C GLU A 400 20.80 12.11 -6.93
N ASP A 401 21.74 12.15 -5.99
CA ASP A 401 22.19 13.39 -5.33
C ASP A 401 22.88 14.36 -6.30
N GLY A 402 23.43 13.87 -7.41
CA GLY A 402 23.99 14.71 -8.48
C GLY A 402 22.96 15.60 -9.20
N GLY A 403 21.66 15.30 -9.07
CA GLY A 403 20.56 16.08 -9.63
C GLY A 403 19.71 16.83 -8.59
N ALA A 404 20.18 16.93 -7.34
CA ALA A 404 19.45 17.49 -6.21
C ALA A 404 20.23 18.61 -5.49
N LEU A 405 19.53 19.43 -4.70
CA LEU A 405 20.15 20.25 -3.66
C LEU A 405 20.37 19.38 -2.42
N VAL A 406 21.62 19.28 -1.98
CA VAL A 406 22.01 18.43 -0.86
C VAL A 406 22.39 19.28 0.35
N PHE A 407 21.83 18.94 1.50
CA PHE A 407 22.13 19.53 2.80
C PHE A 407 22.48 18.41 3.78
N GLU A 408 23.59 18.54 4.49
CA GLU A 408 24.09 17.50 5.40
C GLU A 408 24.48 18.05 6.76
N THR A 409 24.28 17.25 7.80
CA THR A 409 24.86 17.52 9.11
C THR A 409 26.37 17.30 9.10
N GLU A 410 27.08 17.80 10.12
CA GLU A 410 28.38 17.23 10.49
C GLU A 410 28.24 15.76 10.93
N PRO A 411 29.33 14.96 10.95
CA PRO A 411 29.27 13.60 11.46
C PRO A 411 28.74 13.64 12.89
N MET A 412 27.73 12.82 13.14
CA MET A 412 27.03 12.82 14.40
C MET A 412 27.94 12.40 15.54
N ALA A 413 27.93 13.14 16.64
CA ALA A 413 28.76 12.81 17.81
C ALA A 413 28.22 11.58 18.58
N HIS A 414 26.91 11.32 18.47
CA HIS A 414 26.19 10.29 19.20
C HIS A 414 25.18 9.62 18.28
N ASP A 415 24.74 8.41 18.64
CA ASP A 415 23.62 7.75 17.97
C ASP A 415 22.34 8.60 18.11
N MET A 416 21.52 8.65 17.07
CA MET A 416 20.19 9.28 17.09
C MET A 416 19.15 8.28 16.63
N GLU A 417 18.09 8.13 17.43
CA GLU A 417 16.91 7.35 17.06
C GLU A 417 15.81 8.29 16.59
N ILE A 418 15.29 8.06 15.40
CA ILE A 418 14.17 8.80 14.82
C ILE A 418 12.94 7.89 14.91
N LEU A 419 11.83 8.36 15.46
CA LEU A 419 10.54 7.67 15.41
C LEU A 419 9.41 8.68 15.20
N GLY A 420 8.77 8.64 14.04
CA GLY A 420 7.68 9.55 13.68
C GLY A 420 7.81 10.04 12.25
N ARG A 421 7.19 11.18 11.94
CA ARG A 421 7.16 11.79 10.59
C ARG A 421 8.00 13.07 10.55
N PRO A 422 9.18 13.08 9.92
CA PRO A 422 9.95 14.30 9.71
C PRO A 422 9.19 15.30 8.84
N THR A 423 9.39 16.60 9.09
CA THR A 423 8.74 17.66 8.32
C THR A 423 9.76 18.67 7.82
N LEU A 424 9.72 18.97 6.52
CA LEU A 424 10.47 20.08 5.93
C LEU A 424 9.54 21.29 5.78
N THR A 425 9.82 22.35 6.51
CA THR A 425 9.20 23.65 6.25
C THR A 425 10.15 24.50 5.40
N ALA A 426 9.77 24.77 4.15
CA ALA A 426 10.64 25.46 3.21
C ALA A 426 10.04 26.80 2.74
N ALA A 427 10.91 27.81 2.62
CA ALA A 427 10.63 29.02 1.86
C ALA A 427 11.10 28.82 0.42
N VAL A 428 10.16 28.81 -0.53
CA VAL A 428 10.42 28.42 -1.93
C VAL A 428 9.85 29.44 -2.92
N GLU A 429 10.42 29.49 -4.10
CA GLU A 429 9.93 30.24 -5.27
C GLU A 429 10.05 29.34 -6.51
N ALA A 430 9.13 29.45 -7.46
CA ALA A 430 9.23 28.75 -8.74
C ALA A 430 9.12 29.71 -9.93
N ASP A 431 9.68 29.34 -11.07
CA ASP A 431 9.58 30.08 -12.34
C ASP A 431 8.37 29.68 -13.20
N LYS A 432 7.58 28.70 -12.75
CA LYS A 432 6.37 28.19 -13.41
C LYS A 432 5.16 28.18 -12.48
N PRO A 433 3.93 28.22 -13.03
CA PRO A 433 2.70 28.14 -12.23
C PRO A 433 2.45 26.79 -11.55
N VAL A 434 3.09 25.72 -12.03
CA VAL A 434 3.04 24.37 -11.46
C VAL A 434 4.47 23.88 -11.30
N ALA A 435 4.81 23.44 -10.09
CA ALA A 435 6.12 22.90 -9.75
C ALA A 435 5.95 21.90 -8.61
N GLN A 436 6.90 20.99 -8.47
CA GLN A 436 6.91 20.01 -7.39
C GLN A 436 8.29 19.89 -6.77
N ILE A 437 8.33 19.43 -5.52
CA ILE A 437 9.56 19.06 -4.80
C ILE A 437 9.41 17.64 -4.27
N ALA A 438 10.46 16.83 -4.44
CA ALA A 438 10.69 15.62 -3.67
C ALA A 438 11.77 15.91 -2.62
N ALA A 439 11.45 15.63 -1.36
CA ALA A 439 12.38 15.71 -0.24
C ALA A 439 12.76 14.30 0.20
N ARG A 440 14.05 14.00 0.25
CA ARG A 440 14.56 12.68 0.67
C ARG A 440 15.46 12.85 1.87
N LEU A 441 15.27 12.00 2.89
CA LEU A 441 16.25 11.83 3.96
C LEU A 441 17.04 10.55 3.74
N SER A 442 18.35 10.65 3.91
CA SER A 442 19.27 9.52 3.83
C SER A 442 20.21 9.45 5.03
N ASP A 443 20.48 8.24 5.46
CA ASP A 443 21.58 7.90 6.37
C ASP A 443 22.86 7.75 5.54
N ILE A 444 23.86 8.59 5.83
CA ILE A 444 25.15 8.59 5.14
C ILE A 444 26.20 7.93 6.01
N ALA A 445 26.68 6.77 5.58
CA ALA A 445 27.74 6.04 6.26
C ALA A 445 29.10 6.75 6.13
N PRO A 446 30.09 6.49 7.01
CA PRO A 446 31.42 7.10 6.96
C PRO A 446 32.18 6.87 5.65
N ASN A 447 31.82 5.84 4.88
CA ASN A 447 32.37 5.54 3.55
C ASN A 447 31.66 6.31 2.41
N GLY A 448 30.60 7.07 2.74
CA GLY A 448 29.81 7.88 1.82
C GLY A 448 28.63 7.15 1.15
N GLU A 449 28.39 5.87 1.44
CA GLU A 449 27.16 5.19 0.99
C GLU A 449 25.92 5.91 1.54
N ALA A 450 24.90 6.09 0.69
CA ALA A 450 23.70 6.85 1.03
C ALA A 450 22.46 5.94 0.99
N THR A 451 21.94 5.60 2.17
CA THR A 451 20.73 4.77 2.32
C THR A 451 19.52 5.69 2.53
N ARG A 452 18.54 5.65 1.61
CA ARG A 452 17.28 6.40 1.80
C ARG A 452 16.51 5.83 2.99
N ILE A 453 16.17 6.67 3.95
CA ILE A 453 15.43 6.27 5.16
C ILE A 453 13.98 6.75 5.15
N THR A 454 13.69 7.87 4.46
CA THR A 454 12.32 8.33 4.20
C THR A 454 12.32 9.35 3.06
N TYR A 455 11.13 9.68 2.55
CA TYR A 455 10.91 10.73 1.56
C TYR A 455 9.51 11.33 1.69
N GLY A 456 9.31 12.47 1.07
CA GLY A 456 8.03 13.18 0.97
C GLY A 456 7.94 13.89 -0.39
N LEU A 457 6.72 14.09 -0.87
CA LEU A 457 6.42 14.79 -2.11
C LEU A 457 5.54 15.99 -1.83
N CYS A 458 5.70 17.05 -2.62
CA CYS A 458 4.81 18.20 -2.58
C CYS A 458 4.69 18.82 -3.98
N ASN A 459 3.49 18.76 -4.53
CA ASN A 459 3.07 19.66 -5.59
C ASN A 459 2.80 21.03 -4.96
N LEU A 460 3.57 22.04 -5.35
CA LEU A 460 3.58 23.35 -4.70
C LEU A 460 2.24 24.11 -4.85
N THR A 461 1.38 23.70 -5.78
CA THR A 461 0.03 24.26 -5.92
C THR A 461 -0.89 23.81 -4.78
N HIS A 462 -0.56 22.70 -4.11
CA HIS A 462 -1.28 22.12 -2.97
C HIS A 462 -0.84 22.68 -1.62
N ARG A 463 0.10 23.65 -1.58
CA ARG A 463 0.69 24.25 -0.37
C ARG A 463 -0.28 24.61 0.76
N ASN A 464 -1.53 24.98 0.41
CA ASN A 464 -2.56 25.38 1.35
C ASN A 464 -3.73 24.38 1.43
N SER A 465 -3.98 23.63 0.35
CA SER A 465 -5.14 22.73 0.24
C SER A 465 -5.00 21.78 -0.94
N SER A 466 -5.18 20.49 -0.69
CA SER A 466 -5.32 19.49 -1.76
C SER A 466 -6.72 19.42 -2.38
N ALA A 467 -7.73 19.99 -1.72
CA ALA A 467 -9.10 20.05 -2.25
C ALA A 467 -9.32 21.26 -3.17
N ALA A 468 -8.53 22.32 -3.00
CA ALA A 468 -8.60 23.55 -3.78
C ALA A 468 -7.17 24.10 -4.03
N PRO A 469 -6.36 23.42 -4.86
CA PRO A 469 -5.03 23.90 -5.17
C PRO A 469 -5.06 25.20 -5.97
N GLU A 470 -4.01 26.00 -5.82
CA GLU A 470 -3.87 27.32 -6.43
C GLU A 470 -2.58 27.38 -7.24
N PRO A 471 -2.59 27.92 -8.48
CA PRO A 471 -1.37 28.09 -9.24
C PRO A 471 -0.38 28.96 -8.48
N LEU A 472 0.91 28.74 -8.73
CA LEU A 472 1.96 29.64 -8.30
C LEU A 472 1.98 30.88 -9.19
N GLU A 473 2.22 32.04 -8.59
CA GLU A 473 2.73 33.20 -9.31
C GLU A 473 4.26 33.07 -9.47
N PRO A 474 4.78 33.01 -10.71
CA PRO A 474 6.22 32.88 -10.93
C PRO A 474 7.01 34.04 -10.29
N GLY A 475 8.10 33.71 -9.59
CA GLY A 475 8.92 34.68 -8.87
C GLY A 475 8.38 35.12 -7.51
N THR A 476 7.21 34.62 -7.09
CA THR A 476 6.68 34.85 -5.74
C THR A 476 7.20 33.80 -4.77
N LYS A 477 7.61 34.24 -3.57
CA LYS A 477 8.05 33.36 -2.48
C LYS A 477 6.84 32.83 -1.69
N TYR A 478 6.81 31.53 -1.44
CA TYR A 478 5.82 30.81 -0.64
C TYR A 478 6.50 30.08 0.51
N ARG A 479 5.76 29.87 1.61
CA ARG A 479 6.12 28.90 2.64
C ARG A 479 5.32 27.62 2.38
N ILE A 480 6.00 26.48 2.40
CA ILE A 480 5.39 25.16 2.24
C ILE A 480 5.82 24.26 3.39
N ASP A 481 4.99 23.27 3.70
CA ASP A 481 5.32 22.17 4.58
C ASP A 481 5.27 20.87 3.78
N VAL A 482 6.36 20.10 3.82
CA VAL A 482 6.47 18.79 3.21
C VAL A 482 6.62 17.78 4.34
N GLU A 483 5.54 17.05 4.63
CA GLU A 483 5.59 15.90 5.54
C GLU A 483 6.26 14.73 4.82
N LEU A 484 7.25 14.10 5.46
CA LEU A 484 7.90 12.90 4.96
C LEU A 484 7.26 11.67 5.62
N ASN A 485 7.36 10.52 4.93
CA ASN A 485 6.83 9.27 5.44
C ASN A 485 7.41 8.92 6.82
N GLY A 486 6.55 8.35 7.66
CA GLY A 486 6.94 7.94 9.00
C GLY A 486 7.97 6.82 8.97
N LEU A 487 8.92 6.87 9.91
CA LEU A 487 9.99 5.88 10.03
C LEU A 487 10.36 5.59 11.48
N ALA A 488 11.05 4.46 11.68
CA ALA A 488 11.86 4.19 12.86
C ALA A 488 13.28 3.81 12.43
N GLN A 489 14.25 4.69 12.64
CA GLN A 489 15.64 4.52 12.18
C GLN A 489 16.64 4.97 13.24
N ARG A 490 17.64 4.14 13.51
CA ARG A 490 18.85 4.52 14.26
C ARG A 490 19.95 4.96 13.29
N LEU A 491 20.45 6.18 13.50
CA LEU A 491 21.63 6.73 12.85
C LEU A 491 22.83 6.59 13.80
N PRO A 492 23.87 5.83 13.46
CA PRO A 492 25.03 5.65 14.33
C PRO A 492 25.92 6.91 14.44
N ALA A 493 26.63 7.06 15.55
CA ALA A 493 27.69 8.06 15.66
C ALA A 493 28.71 7.94 14.51
N GLY A 494 29.12 9.08 13.96
CA GLY A 494 30.00 9.18 12.79
C GLY A 494 29.29 9.15 11.44
N HIS A 495 28.00 8.78 11.39
CA HIS A 495 27.17 8.95 10.19
C HIS A 495 26.74 10.42 10.03
N ARG A 496 26.12 10.75 8.89
CA ARG A 496 25.47 12.06 8.66
C ARG A 496 24.01 11.85 8.28
N LEU A 497 23.16 12.80 8.66
CA LEU A 497 21.82 12.93 8.08
C LEU A 497 21.91 13.83 6.85
N ARG A 498 21.39 13.36 5.71
CA ARG A 498 21.32 14.12 4.46
C ARG A 498 19.87 14.40 4.07
N LEU A 499 19.56 15.66 3.78
CA LEU A 499 18.37 16.09 3.06
C LEU A 499 18.71 16.38 1.60
N SER A 500 18.06 15.69 0.67
CA SER A 500 18.18 15.94 -0.77
C SER A 500 16.84 16.45 -1.33
N LEU A 501 16.86 17.62 -2.00
CA LEU A 501 15.69 18.24 -2.62
C LEU A 501 15.80 18.20 -4.15
N SER A 502 14.80 17.66 -4.84
CA SER A 502 14.75 17.61 -6.30
C SER A 502 13.39 18.07 -6.85
N THR A 503 13.36 18.52 -8.11
CA THR A 503 12.11 18.92 -8.80
C THR A 503 11.53 17.84 -9.72
N SER A 504 12.19 16.67 -9.75
CA SER A 504 11.75 15.45 -10.43
C SER A 504 11.94 14.27 -9.49
N TYR A 505 11.05 13.28 -9.62
CA TYR A 505 11.18 11.97 -8.96
C TYR A 505 10.49 10.85 -9.76
N PHE A 506 10.57 10.92 -11.10
CA PHE A 506 10.04 9.90 -12.01
C PHE A 506 10.97 8.67 -12.02
N PRO A 507 10.46 7.42 -12.01
CA PRO A 507 9.08 7.03 -12.24
C PRO A 507 8.16 7.07 -11.02
N LEU A 508 8.64 7.27 -9.79
CA LEU A 508 7.76 7.25 -8.62
C LEU A 508 6.62 8.28 -8.72
N ALA A 509 6.95 9.52 -9.08
CA ALA A 509 5.99 10.61 -9.28
C ALA A 509 6.02 11.13 -10.72
N TRP A 510 4.84 11.35 -11.31
CA TRP A 510 4.70 11.92 -12.64
C TRP A 510 5.29 13.35 -12.67
N PRO A 511 6.00 13.76 -13.73
CA PRO A 511 6.57 15.11 -13.80
C PRO A 511 5.50 16.19 -14.00
N PRO A 512 5.78 17.44 -13.60
CA PRO A 512 4.88 18.58 -13.81
C PRO A 512 4.71 18.88 -15.31
N PRO A 513 3.72 19.72 -15.70
CA PRO A 513 3.42 20.04 -17.10
C PRO A 513 4.59 20.67 -17.88
N GLU A 514 5.46 21.39 -17.19
CA GLU A 514 6.64 22.04 -17.74
C GLU A 514 7.84 21.85 -16.79
N PRO A 515 9.09 21.85 -17.28
CA PRO A 515 10.25 21.88 -16.41
C PRO A 515 10.24 23.18 -15.59
N ALA A 516 10.20 23.06 -14.27
CA ALA A 516 10.15 24.18 -13.33
C ALA A 516 11.41 24.23 -12.48
N THR A 517 12.06 25.40 -12.49
CA THR A 517 13.14 25.73 -11.57
C THR A 517 12.53 26.13 -10.24
N VAL A 518 12.98 25.50 -9.16
CA VAL A 518 12.60 25.86 -7.79
C VAL A 518 13.79 26.45 -7.07
N THR A 519 13.59 27.61 -6.44
CA THR A 519 14.56 28.28 -5.58
C THR A 519 14.18 28.07 -4.12
N VAL A 520 15.08 27.46 -3.35
CA VAL A 520 14.94 27.28 -1.90
C VAL A 520 15.72 28.39 -1.19
N TYR A 521 15.07 29.08 -0.26
CA TYR A 521 15.68 30.12 0.55
C TYR A 521 16.21 29.51 1.86
N THR A 522 17.53 29.34 1.94
CA THR A 522 18.22 28.89 3.16
C THR A 522 18.03 29.90 4.29
N GLY A 523 18.24 29.52 5.56
CA GLY A 523 17.99 30.36 6.74
C GLY A 523 16.51 30.59 7.07
N GLU A 524 15.63 30.56 6.06
CA GLU A 524 14.17 30.62 6.19
C GLU A 524 13.51 29.22 6.15
N SER A 525 14.29 28.20 5.76
CA SER A 525 13.85 26.81 5.62
C SER A 525 14.43 25.93 6.73
N ARG A 526 13.63 24.99 7.24
CA ARG A 526 13.95 24.14 8.40
C ARG A 526 13.52 22.70 8.16
N LEU A 527 14.28 21.77 8.72
CA LEU A 527 13.94 20.35 8.80
C LEU A 527 13.71 19.98 10.26
N SER A 528 12.52 19.50 10.56
CA SER A 528 12.13 18.96 11.86
C SER A 528 12.24 17.44 11.84
N VAL A 529 12.95 16.86 12.82
CA VAL A 529 13.17 15.41 12.92
C VAL A 529 12.69 14.91 14.30
N PRO A 530 11.75 13.95 14.37
CA PRO A 530 11.21 13.48 15.64
C PRO A 530 12.20 12.53 16.33
N VAL A 531 13.01 13.07 17.24
CA VAL A 531 14.07 12.33 17.92
C VAL A 531 13.50 11.63 19.15
N ARG A 532 13.69 10.31 19.18
CA ARG A 532 13.25 9.44 20.24
C ARG A 532 14.40 9.15 21.21
N PRO A 533 14.28 9.50 22.50
CA PRO A 533 15.24 9.05 23.50
C PRO A 533 15.08 7.54 23.77
N PRO A 534 16.18 6.75 23.82
CA PRO A 534 16.12 5.34 24.18
C PRO A 534 15.42 5.08 25.52
N ARG A 535 14.87 3.88 25.72
CA ARG A 535 14.31 3.46 27.03
C ARG A 535 14.68 2.03 27.39
N ASP A 536 14.99 1.81 28.66
CA ASP A 536 15.29 0.47 29.19
C ASP A 536 14.10 -0.49 29.05
N ALA A 537 12.87 0.02 29.08
CA ALA A 537 11.66 -0.76 28.90
C ALA A 537 11.55 -1.42 27.52
N ASP A 538 12.28 -0.96 26.50
CA ASP A 538 12.31 -1.61 25.18
C ASP A 538 12.91 -3.02 25.28
N ALA A 539 13.91 -3.21 26.14
CA ALA A 539 14.52 -4.52 26.38
C ALA A 539 13.58 -5.51 27.09
N LEU A 540 12.48 -5.02 27.67
CA LEU A 540 11.46 -5.81 28.36
C LEU A 540 10.24 -6.10 27.47
N LEU A 541 10.23 -5.63 26.22
CA LEU A 541 9.13 -5.91 25.30
C LEU A 541 9.04 -7.41 25.05
N LYS A 542 7.82 -7.93 25.19
CA LYS A 542 7.50 -9.34 24.93
C LYS A 542 7.98 -9.74 23.54
N ASP A 543 8.68 -10.86 23.43
CA ASP A 543 9.02 -11.45 22.13
C ASP A 543 7.74 -11.80 21.35
N LEU A 544 7.67 -11.37 20.09
CA LEU A 544 6.55 -11.69 19.19
C LEU A 544 6.70 -13.07 18.55
N GLY A 545 7.78 -13.79 18.85
CA GLY A 545 7.97 -15.19 18.52
C GLY A 545 8.21 -15.46 17.03
N THR A 546 8.52 -16.72 16.74
CA THR A 546 8.74 -17.21 15.37
C THR A 546 7.41 -17.27 14.61
N PRO A 547 7.35 -16.82 13.35
CA PRO A 547 6.12 -16.84 12.55
C PRO A 547 5.53 -18.24 12.45
N LYS A 548 4.21 -18.36 12.67
CA LYS A 548 3.44 -19.60 12.52
C LYS A 548 2.36 -19.48 11.45
N SER A 549 1.93 -20.62 10.92
CA SER A 549 0.79 -20.75 10.01
C SER A 549 0.16 -22.13 10.07
N ALA A 550 -1.06 -22.26 9.52
CA ALA A 550 -1.59 -23.55 9.13
C ALA A 550 -0.78 -24.16 7.96
N PRO A 551 -0.95 -25.45 7.65
CA PRO A 551 -0.25 -26.06 6.52
C PRO A 551 -0.58 -25.36 5.20
N PRO A 552 0.43 -25.09 4.35
CA PRO A 552 0.18 -24.52 3.04
C PRO A 552 -0.64 -25.48 2.18
N MET A 553 -1.51 -24.93 1.32
CA MET A 553 -2.21 -25.72 0.31
C MET A 553 -1.23 -26.40 -0.67
N ALA A 554 -1.65 -27.54 -1.21
CA ALA A 554 -0.89 -28.25 -2.23
C ALA A 554 -0.95 -27.50 -3.58
N ARG A 555 0.22 -27.30 -4.19
CA ARG A 555 0.37 -26.68 -5.52
C ARG A 555 1.55 -27.27 -6.27
N ARG A 556 1.52 -27.13 -7.59
CA ARG A 556 2.63 -27.49 -8.48
C ARG A 556 2.89 -26.42 -9.51
N ASN A 557 4.13 -25.95 -9.61
CA ASN A 557 4.55 -25.06 -10.68
C ASN A 557 4.62 -25.87 -11.99
N LEU A 558 3.80 -25.49 -12.97
CA LEU A 558 3.81 -26.08 -14.31
C LEU A 558 4.80 -25.36 -15.22
N GLU A 559 4.86 -24.03 -15.09
CA GLU A 559 5.79 -23.18 -15.82
C GLU A 559 6.43 -22.20 -14.84
N SER A 560 7.75 -22.05 -14.92
CA SER A 560 8.47 -21.08 -14.10
C SER A 560 8.24 -19.67 -14.61
N GLY A 561 8.05 -18.74 -13.67
CA GLY A 561 8.01 -17.32 -13.94
C GLY A 561 9.37 -16.70 -14.29
N ARG A 562 9.34 -15.41 -14.59
CA ARG A 562 10.50 -14.54 -14.78
C ARG A 562 10.25 -13.24 -14.02
N HIS A 563 11.27 -12.81 -13.28
CA HIS A 563 11.17 -11.58 -12.50
C HIS A 563 12.43 -10.77 -12.68
N HIS A 564 12.30 -9.52 -13.12
CA HIS A 564 13.45 -8.62 -13.22
C HIS A 564 13.05 -7.15 -13.25
N TRP A 565 14.02 -6.32 -12.88
CA TRP A 565 13.98 -4.87 -13.05
C TRP A 565 15.19 -4.48 -13.89
N ARG A 566 14.96 -3.85 -15.04
CA ARG A 566 16.01 -3.50 -15.99
C ARG A 566 15.89 -2.05 -16.39
N THR A 567 16.93 -1.28 -16.12
CA THR A 567 17.08 0.07 -16.68
C THR A 567 17.94 0.03 -17.94
N THR A 568 17.39 0.52 -19.05
CA THR A 568 18.12 0.69 -20.31
C THR A 568 18.26 2.18 -20.62
N ARG A 569 19.47 2.65 -20.97
CA ARG A 569 19.73 4.01 -21.44
C ARG A 569 20.25 3.97 -22.87
N ASP A 570 19.44 4.41 -23.81
CA ASP A 570 19.84 4.60 -25.19
C ASP A 570 20.40 6.01 -25.38
N LEU A 571 21.73 6.10 -25.49
CA LEU A 571 22.42 7.39 -25.63
C LEU A 571 22.25 8.03 -27.02
N ALA A 572 21.91 7.25 -28.04
CA ALA A 572 21.72 7.77 -29.39
C ALA A 572 20.38 8.49 -29.53
N PHE A 573 19.34 7.97 -28.88
CA PHE A 573 17.99 8.58 -28.88
C PHE A 573 17.69 9.41 -27.62
N GLY A 574 18.54 9.29 -26.59
CA GLY A 574 18.36 9.95 -25.30
C GLY A 574 17.21 9.35 -24.47
N THR A 575 16.81 8.11 -24.75
CA THR A 575 15.69 7.44 -24.07
C THR A 575 16.20 6.63 -22.89
N THR A 576 15.51 6.72 -21.76
CA THR A 576 15.69 5.82 -20.61
C THR A 576 14.39 5.06 -20.37
N THR A 577 14.50 3.75 -20.16
CA THR A 577 13.39 2.85 -19.89
C THR A 577 13.68 2.05 -18.62
N LEU A 578 12.78 2.09 -17.66
CA LEU A 578 12.69 1.11 -16.58
C LEU A 578 11.67 0.05 -16.99
N GLU A 579 12.12 -1.17 -17.21
CA GLU A 579 11.31 -2.36 -17.46
C GLU A 579 11.19 -3.18 -16.18
N ILE A 580 9.97 -3.48 -15.77
CA ILE A 580 9.64 -4.32 -14.61
C ILE A 580 8.85 -5.51 -15.14
N GLU A 581 9.43 -6.71 -15.10
CA GLU A 581 8.74 -7.96 -15.43
C GLU A 581 8.40 -8.69 -14.13
N ASP A 582 7.10 -8.94 -13.93
CA ASP A 582 6.53 -9.78 -12.86
C ASP A 582 5.70 -10.90 -13.51
N ASP A 583 6.41 -11.87 -14.08
CA ASP A 583 5.85 -13.11 -14.62
C ASP A 583 5.94 -14.19 -13.53
N GLN A 584 4.80 -14.63 -13.01
CA GLN A 584 4.71 -15.68 -12.00
C GLN A 584 4.61 -17.08 -12.62
N GLY A 585 4.63 -17.18 -13.96
CA GLY A 585 4.46 -18.43 -14.67
C GLY A 585 3.08 -19.03 -14.47
N THR A 586 3.01 -20.36 -14.47
CA THR A 586 1.75 -21.12 -14.36
C THR A 586 1.79 -22.06 -13.17
N THR A 587 0.84 -21.91 -12.25
CA THR A 587 0.72 -22.74 -11.05
C THR A 587 -0.57 -23.55 -11.08
N LEU A 588 -0.48 -24.85 -10.83
CA LEU A 588 -1.62 -25.73 -10.59
C LEU A 588 -2.00 -25.71 -9.11
N ILE A 589 -3.24 -25.32 -8.83
CA ILE A 589 -3.91 -25.47 -7.54
C ILE A 589 -4.48 -26.90 -7.49
N GLU A 590 -3.90 -27.77 -6.66
CA GLU A 590 -4.28 -29.19 -6.67
C GLU A 590 -5.69 -29.43 -6.12
N GLU A 591 -6.13 -28.64 -5.13
CA GLU A 591 -7.46 -28.77 -4.51
C GLU A 591 -8.61 -28.54 -5.49
N THR A 592 -8.41 -27.69 -6.49
CA THR A 592 -9.42 -27.33 -7.49
C THR A 592 -9.07 -27.80 -8.89
N ASP A 593 -7.95 -28.51 -9.07
CA ASP A 593 -7.39 -28.90 -10.37
C ASP A 593 -7.35 -27.73 -11.38
N THR A 594 -7.03 -26.52 -10.88
CA THR A 594 -7.07 -25.29 -11.68
C THR A 594 -5.67 -24.76 -11.89
N ALA A 595 -5.23 -24.65 -13.14
CA ALA A 595 -4.00 -23.98 -13.51
C ALA A 595 -4.25 -22.48 -13.71
N VAL A 596 -3.38 -21.66 -13.10
CA VAL A 596 -3.48 -20.20 -13.13
C VAL A 596 -2.16 -19.63 -13.64
N THR A 597 -2.22 -18.87 -14.73
CA THR A 597 -1.08 -18.11 -15.27
C THR A 597 -1.24 -16.64 -14.92
N ARG A 598 -0.16 -16.03 -14.43
CA ARG A 598 -0.14 -14.62 -14.03
C ARG A 598 1.14 -13.96 -14.56
N SER A 599 1.00 -12.99 -15.44
CA SER A 599 2.13 -12.20 -15.92
C SER A 599 1.75 -10.73 -16.04
N ALA A 600 2.63 -9.86 -15.58
CA ALA A 600 2.57 -8.42 -15.78
C ALA A 600 3.95 -7.91 -16.23
N THR A 601 3.96 -6.92 -17.10
CA THR A 601 5.17 -6.18 -17.46
C THR A 601 4.85 -4.71 -17.55
N GLU A 602 5.68 -3.89 -16.93
CA GLU A 602 5.55 -2.44 -16.87
C GLU A 602 6.79 -1.79 -17.49
N TRP A 603 6.59 -0.71 -18.25
CA TRP A 603 7.66 0.11 -18.80
C TRP A 603 7.41 1.56 -18.45
N PHE A 604 8.36 2.18 -17.76
CA PHE A 604 8.38 3.62 -17.53
C PHE A 604 9.50 4.25 -18.34
N GLU A 605 9.14 5.18 -19.22
CA GLU A 605 10.01 5.73 -20.23
C GLU A 605 10.02 7.25 -20.21
N TYR A 606 11.19 7.84 -20.48
CA TYR A 606 11.33 9.26 -20.74
C TYR A 606 12.52 9.52 -21.68
N ARG A 607 12.57 10.71 -22.27
CA ARG A 607 13.61 11.15 -23.20
C ARG A 607 14.30 12.41 -22.68
N ASN A 608 15.59 12.30 -22.36
CA ASN A 608 16.40 13.37 -21.81
C ASN A 608 15.68 14.08 -20.64
N ASN A 609 15.45 15.38 -20.73
CA ASN A 609 14.70 16.17 -19.74
C ASN A 609 13.36 16.70 -20.29
N ASP A 610 12.82 16.05 -21.31
CA ASP A 610 11.51 16.39 -21.89
C ASP A 610 10.39 15.81 -21.00
N VAL A 611 9.83 16.63 -20.10
CA VAL A 611 8.77 16.20 -19.17
C VAL A 611 7.51 15.69 -19.89
N THR A 612 7.29 16.07 -21.15
CA THR A 612 6.17 15.59 -21.96
C THR A 612 6.43 14.23 -22.63
N SER A 613 7.64 13.69 -22.47
CA SER A 613 7.99 12.35 -22.96
C SER A 613 7.75 11.25 -21.93
N ALA A 614 7.40 11.60 -20.68
CA ALA A 614 7.09 10.64 -19.64
C ALA A 614 5.92 9.74 -20.07
N ARG A 615 6.14 8.43 -19.99
CA ARG A 615 5.20 7.40 -20.41
C ARG A 615 5.29 6.19 -19.50
N GLY A 616 4.14 5.67 -19.10
CA GLY A 616 3.97 4.38 -18.43
C GLY A 616 3.21 3.46 -19.36
N THR A 617 3.69 2.24 -19.57
CA THR A 617 3.01 1.21 -20.35
C THR A 617 2.91 -0.04 -19.51
N THR A 618 1.75 -0.70 -19.49
CA THR A 618 1.56 -1.97 -18.81
C THR A 618 0.99 -3.00 -19.75
N ARG A 619 1.38 -4.25 -19.57
CA ARG A 619 0.81 -5.40 -20.26
C ARG A 619 0.58 -6.51 -19.25
N THR A 620 -0.64 -7.04 -19.21
CA THR A 620 -0.94 -8.19 -18.35
C THR A 620 -1.56 -9.34 -19.11
N VAL A 621 -1.31 -10.54 -18.59
CA VAL A 621 -1.96 -11.76 -19.01
C VAL A 621 -2.43 -12.51 -17.76
N ARG A 622 -3.70 -12.89 -17.77
CA ARG A 622 -4.28 -13.83 -16.82
C ARG A 622 -4.88 -14.99 -17.59
N ARG A 623 -4.49 -16.21 -17.22
CA ARG A 623 -5.06 -17.43 -17.78
C ARG A 623 -5.58 -18.32 -16.65
N VAL A 624 -6.74 -18.92 -16.85
CA VAL A 624 -7.32 -19.90 -15.92
C VAL A 624 -7.77 -21.12 -16.72
N GLU A 625 -7.32 -22.31 -16.31
CA GLU A 625 -7.51 -23.55 -17.05
C GLU A 625 -7.87 -24.72 -16.13
N ARG A 626 -8.96 -25.43 -16.45
CA ARG A 626 -9.37 -26.71 -15.86
C ARG A 626 -10.22 -27.51 -16.86
N GLY A 627 -9.73 -28.66 -17.29
CA GLY A 627 -10.40 -29.47 -18.32
C GLY A 627 -10.70 -28.66 -19.58
N ASP A 628 -11.97 -28.61 -19.99
CA ASP A 628 -12.43 -27.82 -21.15
C ASP A 628 -12.64 -26.33 -20.84
N TRP A 629 -12.61 -25.92 -19.57
CA TRP A 629 -12.71 -24.51 -19.20
C TRP A 629 -11.33 -23.88 -19.24
N ARG A 630 -11.03 -23.18 -20.33
CA ARG A 630 -9.77 -22.47 -20.53
C ARG A 630 -10.05 -21.06 -21.03
N ILE A 631 -9.64 -20.06 -20.26
CA ILE A 631 -9.85 -18.65 -20.58
C ILE A 631 -8.54 -17.88 -20.48
N GLU A 632 -8.44 -16.82 -21.27
CA GLU A 632 -7.32 -15.87 -21.20
C GLU A 632 -7.84 -14.44 -21.31
N VAL A 633 -7.36 -13.57 -20.42
CA VAL A 633 -7.61 -12.13 -20.46
C VAL A 633 -6.26 -11.44 -20.63
N LYS A 634 -6.21 -10.49 -21.57
CA LYS A 634 -5.06 -9.64 -21.81
C LYS A 634 -5.48 -8.19 -21.68
N THR A 635 -4.66 -7.41 -20.97
CA THR A 635 -4.80 -5.96 -20.95
C THR A 635 -3.50 -5.29 -21.38
N HIS A 636 -3.64 -4.13 -22.00
CA HIS A 636 -2.52 -3.27 -22.36
C HIS A 636 -2.93 -1.82 -22.13
N THR A 637 -2.23 -1.12 -21.24
CA THR A 637 -2.55 0.27 -20.87
C THR A 637 -1.35 1.15 -21.10
N VAL A 638 -1.55 2.35 -21.64
CA VAL A 638 -0.52 3.37 -21.82
C VAL A 638 -1.02 4.67 -21.22
N LEU A 639 -0.27 5.20 -20.27
CA LEU A 639 -0.41 6.56 -19.76
C LEU A 639 0.76 7.41 -20.29
N SER A 640 0.45 8.58 -20.82
CA SER A 640 1.42 9.60 -21.22
C SER A 640 0.86 10.98 -20.92
N SER A 641 1.64 12.04 -21.10
CA SER A 641 1.15 13.40 -20.86
C SER A 641 1.75 14.43 -21.80
N THR A 642 0.94 15.42 -22.17
CA THR A 642 1.41 16.70 -22.72
C THR A 642 1.49 17.74 -21.58
N SER A 643 1.79 18.98 -21.92
CA SER A 643 1.69 20.10 -20.97
C SER A 643 0.26 20.44 -20.56
N ASN A 644 -0.77 19.93 -21.25
CA ASN A 644 -2.16 20.29 -20.97
C ASN A 644 -3.05 19.11 -20.61
N GLU A 645 -2.67 17.89 -20.97
CA GLU A 645 -3.54 16.71 -20.86
C GLU A 645 -2.71 15.46 -20.51
N PHE A 646 -3.27 14.59 -19.68
CA PHE A 646 -2.94 13.18 -19.64
C PHE A 646 -3.62 12.46 -20.81
N ILE A 647 -2.91 11.53 -21.45
CA ILE A 647 -3.41 10.71 -22.54
C ILE A 647 -3.33 9.25 -22.07
N LEU A 648 -4.50 8.64 -21.94
CA LEU A 648 -4.66 7.26 -21.49
C LEU A 648 -5.29 6.44 -22.61
N THR A 649 -4.58 5.41 -23.08
CA THR A 649 -5.13 4.41 -24.00
C THR A 649 -5.10 3.05 -23.33
N ALA A 650 -6.13 2.24 -23.53
CA ALA A 650 -6.19 0.90 -22.97
C ALA A 650 -6.83 -0.08 -23.95
N GLU A 651 -6.47 -1.35 -23.86
CA GLU A 651 -7.02 -2.47 -24.63
C GLU A 651 -7.34 -3.62 -23.67
N LEU A 652 -8.50 -4.26 -23.87
CA LEU A 652 -8.93 -5.47 -23.18
C LEU A 652 -9.32 -6.51 -24.23
N ASP A 653 -8.66 -7.66 -24.24
CA ASP A 653 -9.05 -8.82 -25.04
C ASP A 653 -9.32 -10.01 -24.13
N ALA A 654 -10.44 -10.70 -24.35
CA ALA A 654 -10.77 -11.94 -23.66
C ALA A 654 -10.97 -13.10 -24.65
N TYR A 655 -10.48 -14.27 -24.29
CA TYR A 655 -10.46 -15.47 -25.13
C TYR A 655 -11.00 -16.69 -24.39
N GLU A 656 -11.79 -17.51 -25.09
CA GLU A 656 -11.95 -18.92 -24.74
C GLU A 656 -10.92 -19.72 -25.54
N LEU A 657 -10.15 -20.57 -24.87
CA LEU A 657 -9.10 -21.37 -25.48
C LEU A 657 -9.62 -22.79 -25.75
N ASP A 658 -9.35 -23.31 -26.95
CA ASP A 658 -9.62 -24.71 -27.28
C ASP A 658 -8.42 -25.34 -28.03
N ASP A 659 -8.49 -26.63 -28.31
CA ASP A 659 -7.41 -27.36 -29.01
C ASP A 659 -7.23 -26.92 -30.47
N ARG A 660 -8.18 -26.15 -31.02
CA ARG A 660 -8.18 -25.63 -32.39
C ARG A 660 -7.69 -24.17 -32.46
N GLY A 661 -7.52 -23.50 -31.31
CA GLY A 661 -6.94 -22.17 -31.18
C GLY A 661 -7.62 -21.29 -30.13
N SER A 662 -7.21 -20.03 -30.05
CA SER A 662 -7.81 -19.03 -29.16
C SER A 662 -8.97 -18.30 -29.85
N ARG A 663 -10.20 -18.51 -29.39
CA ARG A 663 -11.36 -17.75 -29.87
C ARG A 663 -11.52 -16.49 -29.04
N ARG A 664 -11.30 -15.32 -29.64
CA ARG A 664 -11.61 -14.03 -28.99
C ARG A 664 -13.12 -13.89 -28.80
N VAL A 665 -13.56 -13.74 -27.55
CA VAL A 665 -14.98 -13.59 -27.18
C VAL A 665 -15.34 -12.15 -26.83
N TYR A 666 -14.35 -11.32 -26.51
CA TYR A 666 -14.53 -9.90 -26.21
C TYR A 666 -13.30 -9.09 -26.61
N ALA A 667 -13.54 -7.84 -27.01
CA ALA A 667 -12.51 -6.85 -27.26
C ALA A 667 -13.07 -5.44 -27.02
N GLU A 668 -12.38 -4.63 -26.25
CA GLU A 668 -12.69 -3.21 -26.07
C GLU A 668 -11.41 -2.39 -26.04
N SER A 669 -11.49 -1.14 -26.52
CA SER A 669 -10.38 -0.19 -26.52
C SER A 669 -10.85 1.18 -26.07
N TRP A 670 -10.01 1.85 -25.29
CA TRP A 670 -10.25 3.17 -24.76
C TRP A 670 -9.19 4.14 -25.27
N ASP A 671 -9.63 5.36 -25.57
CA ASP A 671 -8.79 6.53 -25.79
C ASP A 671 -9.42 7.66 -24.97
N ARG A 672 -8.66 8.18 -24.00
CA ARG A 672 -9.08 9.23 -23.07
C ARG A 672 -8.03 10.32 -23.02
N ARG A 673 -8.50 11.56 -23.10
CA ARG A 673 -7.71 12.77 -22.89
C ARG A 673 -8.27 13.52 -21.71
N ILE A 674 -7.46 13.66 -20.67
CA ILE A 674 -7.89 14.21 -19.39
C ILE A 674 -7.07 15.48 -19.13
N PRO A 675 -7.69 16.67 -19.05
CA PRO A 675 -6.96 17.92 -18.80
C PRO A 675 -6.17 17.88 -17.50
N ARG A 676 -4.94 18.37 -17.52
CA ARG A 676 -4.12 18.57 -16.30
C ARG A 676 -4.66 19.77 -15.53
N ARG A 677 -4.95 19.58 -14.25
CA ARG A 677 -5.51 20.59 -13.34
C ARG A 677 -4.51 20.81 -12.20
N LEU A 678 -3.49 21.62 -12.47
CA LEU A 678 -2.44 21.95 -11.49
C LEU A 678 -1.64 20.75 -10.95
N VAL A 679 -1.63 19.63 -11.68
CA VAL A 679 -0.86 18.40 -11.40
C VAL A 679 0.07 18.10 -12.56
#